data_AF-A0A4V0HTN2-F1
#
_entry.id   AF-A0A4V0HTN2-F1
#
_cell.length_a   1.000
_cell.length_b   1.000
_cell.length_c   1.000
_cell.angle_alpha   90.00
_cell.angle_beta   90.00
_cell.angle_gamma   90.00
#
_symmetry.space_group_name_H-M   'P 1'
#
loop_
_entity.id
_entity.type
_entity.pdbx_description
1 polymer ?
#
loop_
_entity_poly.entity_id
_entity_poly.type
_entity_poly.pdbx_seq_one_letter_code
_entity_poly.pdbx_strand_id
1 'polypeptide(L)'
;MATATEAPKPATPRDERIYSPLEQLRGTIRKYVLIEGVLSVLLFLVAWFTVALVLDYGVFKAFGWDWVQDGAYGLRVAALAVTAGLLGGILVFRIARRVLVEFSHGALALVLERKFPKLLGDRLITAVELADHDHAAKLGYSVAMIRRTVDEAREQVAKVPVNEVFNWRRLRVLAVVLVAWVGGLVALAFAAHAASAGQFQPAHAAWKGYHVASIIAERDLALMDTPWPRRALIELRSAKDNGPMGDAGIRVARDGAPPRLKVKAYQWVVADRSNPNGWRPLMWADVTESLVGVPVPELPATTALPADPAARTVDAVLEDQNTRAAISTAMGSAGYAQLSAVFDKLEEIAARPSSGRTLRKLDKPTEVTFKYIGVQTAGDGELKSEGSDEYAGDVTGLTEDVIFTVRAEDFRTPERGITLVPPPSLMNLIKEEYQPAYLHYASPLVPDPNDPAKLVVGGWKELAGLRQRVPDEKLSVTGDRTVFVVPVGSELVIHGLTEKPITGAFALPKRGRVPGGKVKVVDGKELRSDDPVPLPVETKMVTEKEGDAPAERGSFSMAFKGADRVTDAVEFDLDFVNADGIHLTKPWQILIQVTEDQAPVVEVVPEFVRKVGKEFWVTTRAKIPFNAESSIRDDSGLSKVAYTMTYEPKDATTVRGLQFANFSKGAVVPAVAGEAAALAVAAGAYVFQVASDDANARKEASFPMGQFAGRGGLNDSLKRETLATIKSRLNDPAAGVKPELVKRIELKTEARMGFTRPDGIFEKFGWQVSGDYFDVGALKALQVAPGDVQPRYELTLTVEATDANFDTGPRVGRSEPITLLVVSEGDLLVKLGEDEERLGGKLDEVIKKLDGSKVKYEFVRSKAERQLPDELEAVKVRSKDAWQDVLKARDTIQQVARDFRRLERECIYNVVNEKSIAFYGEYANRLERALGENPPTVSEAEERDLAARQPKSTFPTVDRLMGTAQTEFDQGRYIDPGVVNTAYLELGKLYDEIVKIRGLLGEVQSKERLRNMIQSIKDKQLLISKAIKDWELEEAGKRTSKVPLLGTAGPLFLAKGEAKKLRQTIKWGQFDSDTLKVKVVASDPSVTVPAELTLDFEKNSIDFEYEVRAGSKEGDFTVTLTPVVDPKTPGKIVPVVVPITVK
;
A
#
# COMPACT_ATOMS: atom_id res chain seq x y z
N MET A 1 -15.40 -14.59 -112.40
CA MET A 1 -15.75 -15.09 -113.74
C MET A 1 -16.63 -14.05 -114.40
N ALA A 2 -16.17 -13.53 -115.54
CA ALA A 2 -16.84 -12.47 -116.27
C ALA A 2 -17.90 -13.07 -117.21
N THR A 3 -19.14 -12.62 -117.09
CA THR A 3 -20.19 -12.82 -118.08
C THR A 3 -20.55 -11.44 -118.62
N ALA A 4 -20.16 -11.17 -119.86
CA ALA A 4 -20.53 -9.95 -120.56
C ALA A 4 -22.04 -10.01 -120.87
N THR A 5 -22.81 -9.09 -120.30
CA THR A 5 -24.24 -8.92 -120.61
C THR A 5 -24.40 -7.75 -121.58
N GLU A 6 -25.10 -8.01 -122.68
CA GLU A 6 -25.39 -7.12 -123.80
C GLU A 6 -25.80 -5.69 -123.43
N ALA A 7 -25.40 -4.74 -124.27
CA ALA A 7 -25.87 -3.36 -124.24
C ALA A 7 -27.39 -3.27 -124.49
N PRO A 8 -28.13 -2.41 -123.75
CA PRO A 8 -29.57 -2.27 -123.93
C PRO A 8 -29.92 -1.62 -125.28
N LYS A 9 -30.87 -2.22 -126.00
CA LYS A 9 -31.52 -1.65 -127.19
C LYS A 9 -32.15 -0.27 -126.87
N PRO A 10 -32.16 0.69 -127.81
CA PRO A 10 -32.83 1.98 -127.62
C PRO A 10 -34.34 1.78 -127.44
N ALA A 11 -34.89 2.39 -126.38
CA ALA A 11 -36.31 2.31 -126.03
C ALA A 11 -37.18 3.01 -127.09
N THR A 12 -38.30 2.38 -127.45
CA THR A 12 -39.41 2.97 -128.20
C THR A 12 -39.87 4.29 -127.55
N PRO A 13 -40.16 5.35 -128.33
CA PRO A 13 -40.63 6.62 -127.79
C PRO A 13 -41.96 6.43 -127.03
N ARG A 14 -41.95 6.72 -125.73
CA ARG A 14 -43.11 6.59 -124.83
C ARG A 14 -44.00 7.83 -124.94
N ASP A 15 -45.32 7.66 -124.78
CA ASP A 15 -46.30 8.75 -124.88
C ASP A 15 -46.28 9.67 -123.64
N GLU A 16 -45.71 10.86 -123.78
CA GLU A 16 -45.54 11.85 -122.71
C GLU A 16 -46.85 12.19 -121.96
N ARG A 17 -48.02 12.10 -122.61
CA ARG A 17 -49.29 12.49 -121.99
C ARG A 17 -49.83 11.47 -120.98
N ILE A 18 -49.46 10.20 -121.09
CA ILE A 18 -49.86 9.13 -120.14
C ILE A 18 -48.81 8.99 -119.03
N TYR A 19 -47.53 9.13 -119.36
CA TYR A 19 -46.44 8.95 -118.40
C TYR A 19 -46.18 10.19 -117.51
N SER A 20 -46.48 11.42 -117.98
CA SER A 20 -46.28 12.65 -117.18
C SER A 20 -47.08 12.67 -115.85
N PRO A 21 -48.38 12.32 -115.81
CA PRO A 21 -49.11 12.21 -114.54
C PRO A 21 -48.60 11.10 -113.61
N LEU A 22 -48.08 10.00 -114.17
CA LEU A 22 -47.45 8.91 -113.39
C LEU A 22 -46.10 9.35 -112.80
N GLU A 23 -45.32 10.16 -113.52
CA GLU A 23 -44.09 10.76 -113.03
C GLU A 23 -44.34 11.85 -111.98
N GLN A 24 -45.39 12.68 -112.16
CA GLN A 24 -45.85 13.64 -111.16
C GLN A 24 -46.31 12.93 -109.87
N LEU A 25 -47.04 11.82 -110.00
CA LEU A 25 -47.41 10.98 -108.85
C LEU A 25 -46.17 10.43 -108.16
N ARG A 26 -45.21 9.84 -108.89
CA ARG A 26 -43.94 9.33 -108.34
C ARG A 26 -43.18 10.42 -107.56
N GLY A 27 -43.05 11.62 -108.12
CA GLY A 27 -42.40 12.76 -107.48
C GLY A 27 -43.13 13.20 -106.19
N THR A 28 -44.46 13.18 -106.21
CA THR A 28 -45.30 13.55 -105.06
C THR A 28 -45.26 12.48 -103.95
N ILE A 29 -45.21 11.17 -104.30
CA ILE A 29 -44.96 10.07 -103.35
C ILE A 29 -43.64 10.31 -102.61
N ARG A 30 -42.55 10.56 -103.35
CA ARG A 30 -41.23 10.79 -102.75
C ARG A 30 -41.20 12.01 -101.84
N LYS A 31 -41.82 13.13 -102.25
CA LYS A 31 -41.95 14.34 -101.42
C LYS A 31 -42.76 14.08 -100.14
N TYR A 32 -43.89 13.38 -100.24
CA TYR A 32 -44.72 13.03 -99.09
C TYR A 32 -43.95 12.17 -98.08
N VAL A 33 -43.28 11.12 -98.56
CA VAL A 33 -42.45 10.23 -97.73
C VAL A 33 -41.28 10.97 -97.09
N LEU A 34 -40.63 11.87 -97.83
CA LEU A 34 -39.54 12.70 -97.29
C LEU A 34 -40.04 13.62 -96.18
N ILE A 35 -41.16 14.31 -96.38
CA ILE A 35 -41.75 15.20 -95.35
C ILE A 35 -42.20 14.39 -94.13
N GLU A 36 -42.87 13.24 -94.34
CA GLU A 36 -43.25 12.33 -93.24
C GLU A 36 -42.02 11.85 -92.46
N GLY A 37 -40.97 11.50 -93.18
CA GLY A 37 -39.68 11.07 -92.63
C GLY A 37 -39.01 12.15 -91.80
N VAL A 38 -38.87 13.35 -92.34
CA VAL A 38 -38.30 14.51 -91.64
C VAL A 38 -39.10 14.85 -90.39
N LEU A 39 -40.43 14.90 -90.48
CA LEU A 39 -41.28 15.13 -89.31
C LEU A 39 -41.13 14.03 -88.25
N SER A 40 -40.98 12.76 -88.67
CA SER A 40 -40.74 11.64 -87.76
C SER A 40 -39.39 11.75 -87.05
N VAL A 41 -38.34 12.17 -87.77
CA VAL A 41 -37.01 12.43 -87.21
C VAL A 41 -37.06 13.58 -86.21
N LEU A 42 -37.70 14.71 -86.56
CA LEU A 42 -37.84 15.86 -85.66
C LEU A 42 -38.63 15.51 -84.39
N LEU A 43 -39.73 14.77 -84.53
CA LEU A 43 -40.49 14.28 -83.37
C LEU A 43 -39.68 13.34 -82.49
N PHE A 44 -38.88 12.45 -83.09
CA PHE A 44 -37.97 11.59 -82.34
C PHE A 44 -36.91 12.41 -81.59
N LEU A 45 -36.32 13.43 -82.21
CA LEU A 45 -35.32 14.29 -81.55
C LEU A 45 -35.94 15.06 -80.36
N VAL A 46 -37.15 15.59 -80.51
CA VAL A 46 -37.87 16.25 -79.41
C VAL A 46 -38.23 15.26 -78.29
N ALA A 47 -38.68 14.06 -78.66
CA ALA A 47 -38.97 13.00 -77.69
C ALA A 47 -37.71 12.56 -76.93
N TRP A 48 -36.61 12.29 -77.64
CA TRP A 48 -35.31 11.96 -77.06
C TRP A 48 -34.84 13.05 -76.11
N PHE A 49 -34.86 14.32 -76.56
CA PHE A 49 -34.45 15.45 -75.72
C PHE A 49 -35.30 15.55 -74.45
N THR A 50 -36.61 15.32 -74.55
CA THR A 50 -37.51 15.30 -73.38
C THR A 50 -37.15 14.18 -72.41
N VAL A 51 -36.88 12.97 -72.93
CA VAL A 51 -36.48 11.82 -72.10
C VAL A 51 -35.12 12.06 -71.44
N ALA A 52 -34.14 12.58 -72.19
CA ALA A 52 -32.83 12.96 -71.66
C ALA A 52 -32.94 14.03 -70.57
N LEU A 53 -33.76 15.07 -70.79
CA LEU A 53 -34.01 16.10 -69.78
C LEU A 53 -34.62 15.53 -68.49
N VAL A 54 -35.55 14.58 -68.58
CA VAL A 54 -36.16 13.96 -67.39
C VAL A 54 -35.20 13.00 -66.69
N LEU A 55 -34.49 12.15 -67.43
CA LEU A 55 -33.64 11.11 -66.86
C LEU A 55 -32.26 11.62 -66.40
N ASP A 56 -31.67 12.62 -67.05
CA ASP A 56 -30.41 13.24 -66.63
C ASP A 56 -30.69 14.40 -65.66
N TYR A 57 -31.21 15.51 -66.17
CA TYR A 57 -31.41 16.73 -65.39
C TYR A 57 -32.48 16.58 -64.29
N GLY A 58 -33.57 15.88 -64.57
CA GLY A 58 -34.64 15.64 -63.60
C GLY A 58 -34.20 14.77 -62.42
N VAL A 59 -33.46 13.69 -62.69
CA VAL A 59 -32.89 12.82 -61.64
C VAL A 59 -31.83 13.56 -60.83
N PHE A 60 -30.96 14.34 -61.49
CA PHE A 60 -30.02 15.22 -60.79
C PHE A 60 -30.75 16.21 -59.86
N LYS A 61 -31.82 16.87 -60.32
CA LYS A 61 -32.55 17.82 -59.49
C LYS A 61 -33.35 17.18 -58.34
N ALA A 62 -33.83 15.96 -58.53
CA ALA A 62 -34.60 15.25 -57.50
C ALA A 62 -33.72 14.56 -56.46
N PHE A 63 -32.58 14.00 -56.87
CA PHE A 63 -31.76 13.11 -56.03
C PHE A 63 -30.30 13.55 -55.87
N GLY A 64 -29.84 14.54 -56.62
CA GLY A 64 -28.43 14.98 -56.65
C GLY A 64 -27.49 14.00 -57.35
N TRP A 65 -28.02 12.91 -57.93
CA TRP A 65 -27.25 11.90 -58.62
C TRP A 65 -26.91 12.37 -60.05
N ASP A 66 -25.61 12.38 -60.38
CA ASP A 66 -25.10 12.79 -61.69
C ASP A 66 -24.36 11.60 -62.33
N TRP A 67 -24.89 11.04 -63.42
CA TRP A 67 -24.26 9.88 -64.07
C TRP A 67 -22.87 10.13 -64.69
N VAL A 68 -22.39 11.38 -64.75
CA VAL A 68 -21.01 11.72 -65.14
C VAL A 68 -20.06 11.47 -63.97
N GLN A 69 -20.49 11.79 -62.75
CA GLN A 69 -19.67 11.68 -61.54
C GLN A 69 -19.93 10.37 -60.78
N ASP A 70 -21.19 9.93 -60.70
CA ASP A 70 -21.64 8.78 -59.90
C ASP A 70 -21.92 7.52 -60.75
N GLY A 71 -21.98 7.66 -62.08
CA GLY A 71 -22.35 6.59 -63.01
C GLY A 71 -21.15 6.01 -63.77
N ALA A 72 -21.23 4.74 -64.16
CA ALA A 72 -20.23 4.14 -65.03
C ALA A 72 -20.28 4.78 -66.44
N TYR A 73 -19.13 5.12 -67.01
CA TYR A 73 -19.01 5.68 -68.37
C TYR A 73 -19.76 4.83 -69.42
N GLY A 74 -19.75 3.51 -69.27
CA GLY A 74 -20.45 2.58 -70.15
C GLY A 74 -21.97 2.77 -70.23
N LEU A 75 -22.61 3.30 -69.18
CA LEU A 75 -24.04 3.61 -69.17
C LEU A 75 -24.38 4.69 -70.21
N ARG A 76 -23.59 5.76 -70.25
CA ARG A 76 -23.74 6.88 -71.20
C ARG A 76 -23.51 6.41 -72.64
N VAL A 77 -22.47 5.60 -72.86
CA VAL A 77 -22.17 5.00 -74.17
C VAL A 77 -23.33 4.10 -74.64
N ALA A 78 -23.88 3.27 -73.75
CA ALA A 78 -25.02 2.41 -74.07
C ALA A 78 -26.28 3.24 -74.42
N ALA A 79 -26.58 4.29 -73.66
CA ALA A 79 -27.72 5.18 -73.93
C ALA A 79 -27.60 5.90 -75.28
N LEU A 80 -26.39 6.39 -75.62
CA LEU A 80 -26.10 6.99 -76.92
C LEU A 80 -26.23 5.97 -78.05
N ALA A 81 -25.70 4.75 -77.88
CA ALA A 81 -25.79 3.69 -78.87
C ALA A 81 -27.24 3.27 -79.16
N VAL A 82 -28.08 3.15 -78.12
CA VAL A 82 -29.52 2.87 -78.26
C VAL A 82 -30.21 3.99 -79.02
N THR A 83 -29.95 5.25 -78.66
CA THR A 83 -30.55 6.42 -79.32
C THR A 83 -30.14 6.50 -80.79
N ALA A 84 -28.84 6.35 -81.08
CA ALA A 84 -28.30 6.35 -82.44
C ALA A 84 -28.87 5.20 -83.27
N GLY A 85 -29.02 4.01 -82.67
CA GLY A 85 -29.66 2.85 -83.30
C GLY A 85 -31.13 3.08 -83.65
N LEU A 86 -31.91 3.66 -82.73
CA LEU A 86 -33.31 4.03 -82.99
C LEU A 86 -33.44 5.10 -84.08
N LEU A 87 -32.61 6.14 -84.04
CA LEU A 87 -32.57 7.18 -85.06
C LEU A 87 -32.17 6.62 -86.43
N GLY A 88 -31.12 5.79 -86.47
CA GLY A 88 -30.68 5.08 -87.68
C GLY A 88 -31.78 4.18 -88.23
N GLY A 89 -32.50 3.46 -87.37
CA GLY A 89 -33.67 2.68 -87.73
C GLY A 89 -34.77 3.53 -88.38
N ILE A 90 -35.09 4.69 -87.79
CA ILE A 90 -36.08 5.63 -88.38
C ILE A 90 -35.58 6.12 -89.76
N LEU A 91 -34.34 6.58 -89.87
CA LEU A 91 -33.77 7.05 -91.14
C LEU A 91 -33.80 5.96 -92.22
N VAL A 92 -33.41 4.73 -91.89
CA VAL A 92 -33.39 3.61 -92.83
C VAL A 92 -34.80 3.17 -93.21
N PHE A 93 -35.67 2.87 -92.24
CA PHE A 93 -36.98 2.26 -92.51
C PHE A 93 -38.06 3.26 -92.93
N ARG A 94 -38.01 4.53 -92.49
CA ARG A 94 -38.99 5.56 -92.86
C ARG A 94 -38.55 6.37 -94.08
N ILE A 95 -37.25 6.61 -94.29
CA ILE A 95 -36.74 7.45 -95.38
C ILE A 95 -36.04 6.61 -96.44
N ALA A 96 -34.85 6.08 -96.15
CA ALA A 96 -33.97 5.50 -97.17
C ALA A 96 -34.64 4.34 -97.93
N ARG A 97 -35.14 3.32 -97.23
CA ARG A 97 -35.79 2.16 -97.84
C ARG A 97 -37.02 2.57 -98.65
N ARG A 98 -37.78 3.58 -98.21
CA ARG A 98 -39.03 4.01 -98.87
C ARG A 98 -38.80 4.92 -100.08
N VAL A 99 -37.77 5.75 -100.05
CA VAL A 99 -37.40 6.63 -101.17
C VAL A 99 -36.71 5.84 -102.29
N LEU A 100 -35.97 4.79 -101.93
CA LEU A 100 -35.24 3.92 -102.86
C LEU A 100 -36.08 2.80 -103.49
N VAL A 101 -37.35 2.61 -103.11
CA VAL A 101 -38.23 1.64 -103.80
C VAL A 101 -38.47 2.11 -105.25
N GLU A 102 -38.20 1.23 -106.20
CA GLU A 102 -38.53 1.45 -107.61
C GLU A 102 -40.03 1.25 -107.84
N PHE A 103 -40.74 2.33 -108.15
CA PHE A 103 -42.17 2.28 -108.48
C PHE A 103 -42.32 2.04 -109.98
N SER A 104 -42.64 0.78 -110.35
CA SER A 104 -43.00 0.43 -111.72
C SER A 104 -44.22 1.23 -112.18
N HIS A 105 -44.27 1.57 -113.47
CA HIS A 105 -45.37 2.37 -114.02
C HIS A 105 -46.72 1.64 -113.90
N GLY A 106 -46.74 0.30 -114.01
CA GLY A 106 -47.95 -0.52 -113.81
C GLY A 106 -48.48 -0.47 -112.37
N ALA A 107 -47.60 -0.48 -111.35
CA ALA A 107 -48.02 -0.33 -109.96
C ALA A 107 -48.60 1.07 -109.67
N LEU A 108 -48.03 2.12 -110.26
CA LEU A 108 -48.55 3.49 -110.14
C LEU A 108 -49.91 3.66 -110.83
N ALA A 109 -50.07 3.04 -112.01
CA ALA A 109 -51.34 2.99 -112.73
C ALA A 109 -52.43 2.32 -111.89
N LEU A 110 -52.14 1.15 -111.33
CA LEU A 110 -53.07 0.40 -110.46
C LEU A 110 -53.51 1.20 -109.22
N VAL A 111 -52.59 1.98 -108.63
CA VAL A 111 -52.92 2.83 -107.47
C VAL A 111 -53.91 3.93 -107.85
N LEU A 112 -53.74 4.56 -109.02
CA LEU A 112 -54.66 5.58 -109.51
C LEU A 112 -56.03 4.97 -109.87
N GLU A 113 -56.05 3.82 -110.53
CA GLU A 113 -57.29 3.10 -110.87
C GLU A 113 -58.09 2.71 -109.62
N ARG A 114 -57.42 2.12 -108.62
CA ARG A 114 -58.07 1.71 -107.37
C ARG A 114 -58.60 2.90 -106.56
N LYS A 115 -57.96 4.06 -106.65
CA LYS A 115 -58.39 5.29 -105.96
C LYS A 115 -59.52 6.01 -106.70
N PHE A 116 -59.51 5.98 -108.02
CA PHE A 116 -60.49 6.65 -108.89
C PHE A 116 -61.19 5.66 -109.84
N PRO A 117 -61.88 4.62 -109.33
CA PRO A 117 -62.42 3.53 -110.15
C PRO A 117 -63.49 4.02 -111.14
N LYS A 118 -64.21 5.10 -110.81
CA LYS A 118 -65.23 5.70 -111.66
C LYS A 118 -64.68 6.45 -112.88
N LEU A 119 -63.43 6.92 -112.81
CA LEU A 119 -62.81 7.73 -113.88
C LEU A 119 -61.94 6.87 -114.81
N LEU A 120 -61.17 5.92 -114.25
CA LEU A 120 -60.15 5.18 -115.00
C LEU A 120 -60.55 3.74 -115.36
N GLY A 121 -61.39 3.07 -114.54
CA GLY A 121 -61.66 1.63 -114.72
C GLY A 121 -60.38 0.80 -114.72
N ASP A 122 -60.31 -0.23 -115.57
CA ASP A 122 -59.12 -1.09 -115.80
C ASP A 122 -58.27 -0.63 -117.02
N ARG A 123 -58.42 0.62 -117.46
CA ARG A 123 -57.90 1.08 -118.77
C ARG A 123 -56.44 1.56 -118.71
N LEU A 124 -56.00 2.11 -117.59
CA LEU A 124 -54.68 2.72 -117.41
C LEU A 124 -53.58 1.68 -117.22
N ILE A 125 -53.81 0.63 -116.42
CA ILE A 125 -52.85 -0.47 -116.27
C ILE A 125 -52.68 -1.20 -117.60
N THR A 126 -53.80 -1.48 -118.27
CA THR A 126 -53.83 -2.14 -119.58
C THR A 126 -53.11 -1.30 -120.64
N ALA A 127 -53.29 0.02 -120.63
CA ALA A 127 -52.57 0.94 -121.52
C ALA A 127 -51.07 1.03 -121.23
N VAL A 128 -50.64 0.91 -119.95
CA VAL A 128 -49.23 0.97 -119.56
C VAL A 128 -48.50 -0.35 -119.78
N GLU A 129 -49.16 -1.51 -119.59
CA GLU A 129 -48.60 -2.84 -119.82
C GLU A 129 -48.53 -3.19 -121.31
N LEU A 130 -49.51 -2.75 -122.12
CA LEU A 130 -49.55 -2.98 -123.57
C LEU A 130 -48.95 -1.83 -124.40
N ALA A 131 -48.23 -0.90 -123.76
CA ALA A 131 -47.61 0.25 -124.43
C ALA A 131 -46.50 -0.14 -125.44
N ASP A 132 -45.93 -1.35 -125.31
CA ASP A 132 -44.98 -1.90 -126.27
C ASP A 132 -45.72 -2.62 -127.41
N HIS A 133 -45.98 -1.87 -128.48
CA HIS A 133 -46.71 -2.33 -129.66
C HIS A 133 -46.08 -3.60 -130.30
N ASP A 134 -44.75 -3.76 -130.20
CA ASP A 134 -44.03 -4.90 -130.77
C ASP A 134 -44.15 -6.17 -129.91
N HIS A 135 -44.32 -6.02 -128.59
CA HIS A 135 -44.54 -7.13 -127.67
C HIS A 135 -46.01 -7.58 -127.65
N ALA A 136 -46.95 -6.63 -127.71
CA ALA A 136 -48.38 -6.91 -127.74
C ALA A 136 -48.85 -7.59 -129.04
N ALA A 137 -48.20 -7.27 -130.18
CA ALA A 137 -48.43 -7.95 -131.45
C ALA A 137 -48.02 -9.44 -131.41
N LYS A 138 -46.97 -9.78 -130.67
CA LYS A 138 -46.54 -11.18 -130.47
C LYS A 138 -47.47 -11.99 -129.57
N LEU A 139 -48.25 -11.33 -128.72
CA LEU A 139 -49.24 -11.94 -127.83
C LEU A 139 -50.64 -12.08 -128.47
N GLY A 140 -50.80 -11.72 -129.75
CA GLY A 140 -52.03 -11.92 -130.53
C GLY A 140 -53.08 -10.81 -130.41
N TYR A 141 -52.73 -9.65 -129.85
CA TYR A 141 -53.66 -8.52 -129.69
C TYR A 141 -53.77 -7.64 -130.95
N SER A 142 -54.97 -7.14 -131.24
CA SER A 142 -55.21 -6.21 -132.34
C SER A 142 -54.65 -4.81 -132.05
N VAL A 143 -53.77 -4.32 -132.92
CA VAL A 143 -53.15 -2.97 -132.84
C VAL A 143 -54.19 -1.85 -132.80
N ALA A 144 -55.35 -2.04 -133.44
CA ALA A 144 -56.43 -1.04 -133.45
C ALA A 144 -57.17 -0.95 -132.10
N MET A 145 -57.31 -2.08 -131.39
CA MET A 145 -57.93 -2.10 -130.05
C MET A 145 -57.02 -1.40 -129.02
N ILE A 146 -55.72 -1.71 -129.05
CA ILE A 146 -54.72 -1.10 -128.15
C ILE A 146 -54.68 0.42 -128.31
N ARG A 147 -54.67 0.93 -129.55
CA ARG A 147 -54.70 2.39 -129.80
C ARG A 147 -55.94 3.05 -129.19
N ARG A 148 -57.12 2.43 -129.34
CA ARG A 148 -58.36 2.97 -128.75
C ARG A 148 -58.34 2.95 -127.22
N THR A 149 -57.82 1.89 -126.60
CA THR A 149 -57.66 1.81 -125.13
C THR A 149 -56.65 2.84 -124.61
N VAL A 150 -55.54 3.05 -125.32
CA VAL A 150 -54.52 4.06 -125.00
C VAL A 150 -55.08 5.48 -125.13
N ASP A 151 -55.83 5.78 -126.18
CA ASP A 151 -56.46 7.10 -126.38
C ASP A 151 -57.56 7.38 -125.35
N GLU A 152 -58.41 6.40 -125.01
CA GLU A 152 -59.41 6.52 -123.95
C GLU A 152 -58.77 6.70 -122.56
N ALA A 153 -57.68 5.98 -122.27
CA ALA A 153 -56.90 6.17 -121.04
C ALA A 153 -56.28 7.57 -120.99
N ARG A 154 -55.74 8.08 -122.10
CA ARG A 154 -55.14 9.43 -122.20
C ARG A 154 -56.13 10.53 -121.83
N GLU A 155 -57.37 10.47 -122.32
CA GLU A 155 -58.37 11.51 -122.06
C GLU A 155 -58.85 11.51 -120.60
N GLN A 156 -58.97 10.33 -119.98
CA GLN A 156 -59.44 10.21 -118.59
C GLN A 156 -58.34 10.48 -117.57
N VAL A 157 -57.10 10.08 -117.83
CA VAL A 157 -55.94 10.33 -116.95
C VAL A 157 -55.68 11.82 -116.76
N ALA A 158 -55.89 12.64 -117.80
CA ALA A 158 -55.72 14.09 -117.72
C ALA A 158 -56.69 14.77 -116.72
N LYS A 159 -57.80 14.10 -116.36
CA LYS A 159 -58.83 14.61 -115.44
C LYS A 159 -58.58 14.19 -113.98
N VAL A 160 -57.51 13.43 -113.69
CA VAL A 160 -57.26 12.85 -112.35
C VAL A 160 -56.54 13.84 -111.42
N PRO A 161 -57.10 14.17 -110.24
CA PRO A 161 -56.42 15.00 -109.25
C PRO A 161 -55.39 14.17 -108.45
N VAL A 162 -54.15 14.16 -108.92
CA VAL A 162 -53.02 13.39 -108.33
C VAL A 162 -52.79 13.71 -106.84
N ASN A 163 -53.10 14.94 -106.39
CA ASN A 163 -52.89 15.38 -105.01
C ASN A 163 -53.84 14.72 -103.99
N GLU A 164 -55.04 14.28 -104.40
CA GLU A 164 -56.06 13.68 -103.52
C GLU A 164 -55.78 12.22 -103.16
N VAL A 165 -54.76 11.63 -103.80
CA VAL A 165 -54.28 10.28 -103.48
C VAL A 165 -53.65 10.23 -102.09
N PHE A 166 -53.09 11.35 -101.59
CA PHE A 166 -52.31 11.40 -100.35
C PHE A 166 -53.08 11.97 -99.15
N ASN A 167 -52.78 11.43 -97.96
CA ASN A 167 -53.34 11.93 -96.72
C ASN A 167 -52.51 13.10 -96.14
N TRP A 168 -52.71 14.30 -96.68
CA TRP A 168 -52.06 15.53 -96.21
C TRP A 168 -52.50 15.97 -94.80
N ARG A 169 -53.67 15.51 -94.33
CA ARG A 169 -54.15 15.78 -92.96
C ARG A 169 -53.21 15.16 -91.93
N ARG A 170 -52.72 13.94 -92.19
CA ARG A 170 -51.77 13.25 -91.32
C ARG A 170 -50.46 14.02 -91.14
N LEU A 171 -49.89 14.57 -92.22
CA LEU A 171 -48.67 15.40 -92.14
C LEU A 171 -48.89 16.68 -91.33
N ARG A 172 -50.04 17.35 -91.53
CA ARG A 172 -50.40 18.53 -90.74
C ARG A 172 -50.54 18.22 -89.25
N VAL A 173 -51.16 17.09 -88.89
CA VAL A 173 -51.25 16.66 -87.49
C VAL A 173 -49.86 16.41 -86.90
N LEU A 174 -48.97 15.73 -87.61
CA LEU A 174 -47.59 15.52 -87.15
C LEU A 174 -46.84 16.86 -86.94
N ALA A 175 -47.00 17.82 -87.86
CA ALA A 175 -46.41 19.14 -87.73
C ALA A 175 -46.99 19.93 -86.53
N VAL A 176 -48.31 19.89 -86.32
CA VAL A 176 -48.96 20.53 -85.17
C VAL A 176 -48.52 19.90 -83.86
N VAL A 177 -48.44 18.57 -83.79
CA VAL A 177 -47.94 17.85 -82.60
C VAL A 177 -46.49 18.23 -82.31
N LEU A 178 -45.63 18.31 -83.33
CA LEU A 178 -44.24 18.75 -83.17
C LEU A 178 -44.16 20.18 -82.59
N VAL A 179 -44.88 21.13 -83.20
CA VAL A 179 -44.90 22.53 -82.74
C VAL A 179 -45.49 22.65 -81.34
N ALA A 180 -46.58 21.93 -81.04
CA ALA A 180 -47.20 21.92 -79.72
C ALA A 180 -46.27 21.34 -78.65
N TRP A 181 -45.51 20.28 -78.98
CA TRP A 181 -44.57 19.67 -78.04
C TRP A 181 -43.38 20.59 -77.77
N VAL A 182 -42.76 21.15 -78.81
CA VAL A 182 -41.66 22.12 -78.66
C VAL A 182 -42.14 23.36 -77.90
N GLY A 183 -43.29 23.92 -78.28
CA GLY A 183 -43.90 25.06 -77.58
C GLY A 183 -44.23 24.76 -76.12
N GLY A 184 -44.72 23.55 -75.84
CA GLY A 184 -44.99 23.06 -74.49
C GLY A 184 -43.74 22.96 -73.62
N LEU A 185 -42.63 22.44 -74.17
CA LEU A 185 -41.33 22.39 -73.47
C LEU A 185 -40.81 23.80 -73.14
N VAL A 186 -40.88 24.72 -74.10
CA VAL A 186 -40.48 26.12 -73.88
C VAL A 186 -41.37 26.76 -72.82
N ALA A 187 -42.70 26.65 -72.93
CA ALA A 187 -43.62 27.20 -71.94
C ALA A 187 -43.36 26.65 -70.53
N LEU A 188 -43.10 25.34 -70.42
CA LEU A 188 -42.75 24.69 -69.15
C LEU A 188 -41.42 25.20 -68.58
N ALA A 189 -40.41 25.40 -69.42
CA ALA A 189 -39.12 25.96 -68.98
C ALA A 189 -39.27 27.40 -68.44
N PHE A 190 -40.06 28.24 -69.10
CA PHE A 190 -40.36 29.60 -68.63
C PHE A 190 -41.18 29.60 -67.34
N ALA A 191 -42.19 28.73 -67.24
CA ALA A 191 -43.01 28.58 -66.04
C ALA A 191 -42.18 28.08 -64.84
N ALA A 192 -41.31 27.09 -65.05
CA ALA A 192 -40.41 26.58 -64.03
C ALA A 192 -39.43 27.65 -63.54
N HIS A 193 -38.90 28.49 -64.45
CA HIS A 193 -38.06 29.61 -64.07
C HIS A 193 -38.83 30.64 -63.23
N ALA A 194 -40.01 31.05 -63.69
CA ALA A 194 -40.84 32.04 -62.98
C ALA A 194 -41.23 31.56 -61.57
N ALA A 195 -41.57 30.28 -61.43
CA ALA A 195 -41.83 29.67 -60.13
C ALA A 195 -40.59 29.67 -59.22
N SER A 196 -39.40 29.38 -59.78
CA SER A 196 -38.14 29.36 -59.01
C SER A 196 -37.61 30.74 -58.62
N ALA A 197 -37.80 31.75 -59.47
CA ALA A 197 -37.24 33.08 -59.28
C ALA A 197 -38.22 34.07 -58.60
N GLY A 198 -39.48 33.69 -58.45
CA GLY A 198 -40.55 34.57 -57.96
C GLY A 198 -40.88 35.75 -58.89
N GLN A 199 -40.22 35.84 -60.05
CA GLN A 199 -40.36 36.92 -61.03
C GLN A 199 -40.30 36.35 -62.46
N PHE A 200 -41.03 36.97 -63.38
CA PHE A 200 -41.02 36.58 -64.79
C PHE A 200 -39.92 37.34 -65.55
N GLN A 201 -38.74 36.71 -65.70
CA GLN A 201 -37.62 37.27 -66.46
C GLN A 201 -37.32 36.39 -67.70
N PRO A 202 -37.86 36.73 -68.88
CA PRO A 202 -37.79 35.85 -70.05
C PRO A 202 -36.37 35.65 -70.57
N ALA A 203 -35.51 36.67 -70.49
CA ALA A 203 -34.12 36.57 -70.93
C ALA A 203 -33.31 35.60 -70.05
N HIS A 204 -33.50 35.64 -68.72
CA HIS A 204 -32.84 34.71 -67.80
C HIS A 204 -33.33 33.27 -68.01
N ALA A 205 -34.64 33.08 -68.18
CA ALA A 205 -35.22 31.78 -68.51
C ALA A 205 -34.62 31.18 -69.80
N ALA A 206 -34.50 32.00 -70.85
CA ALA A 206 -33.93 31.57 -72.12
C ALA A 206 -32.46 31.17 -72.01
N TRP A 207 -31.63 31.98 -71.33
CA TRP A 207 -30.22 31.65 -71.08
C TRP A 207 -30.05 30.40 -70.22
N LYS A 208 -30.85 30.24 -69.16
CA LYS A 208 -30.83 29.04 -68.31
C LYS A 208 -31.24 27.80 -69.10
N GLY A 209 -32.27 27.89 -69.94
CA GLY A 209 -32.69 26.82 -70.84
C GLY A 209 -31.61 26.45 -71.86
N TYR A 210 -30.96 27.45 -72.46
CA TYR A 210 -29.82 27.24 -73.37
C TYR A 210 -28.66 26.52 -72.66
N HIS A 211 -28.29 26.96 -71.44
CA HIS A 211 -27.25 26.31 -70.66
C HIS A 211 -27.59 24.85 -70.36
N VAL A 212 -28.81 24.56 -69.91
CA VAL A 212 -29.26 23.18 -69.66
C VAL A 212 -29.21 22.33 -70.93
N ALA A 213 -29.72 22.84 -72.05
CA ALA A 213 -29.71 22.12 -73.33
C ALA A 213 -28.28 21.89 -73.86
N SER A 214 -27.39 22.88 -73.71
CA SER A 214 -25.99 22.76 -74.11
C SER A 214 -25.21 21.78 -73.25
N ILE A 215 -25.48 21.72 -71.94
CA ILE A 215 -24.88 20.76 -71.01
C ILE A 215 -25.34 19.34 -71.37
N ILE A 216 -26.62 19.12 -71.65
CA ILE A 216 -27.13 17.83 -72.15
C ILE A 216 -26.43 17.44 -73.46
N ALA A 217 -26.28 18.36 -74.41
CA ALA A 217 -25.59 18.06 -75.66
C ALA A 217 -24.10 17.69 -75.43
N GLU A 218 -23.39 18.41 -74.57
CA GLU A 218 -22.01 18.09 -74.20
C GLU A 218 -21.89 16.71 -73.54
N ARG A 219 -22.80 16.38 -72.61
CA ARG A 219 -22.76 15.16 -71.81
C ARG A 219 -23.24 13.91 -72.55
N ASP A 220 -24.33 14.04 -73.31
CA ASP A 220 -25.03 12.88 -73.88
C ASP A 220 -24.65 12.61 -75.33
N LEU A 221 -24.34 13.66 -76.11
CA LEU A 221 -23.93 13.52 -77.51
C LEU A 221 -22.41 13.56 -77.65
N ALA A 222 -21.75 14.50 -76.99
CA ALA A 222 -20.28 14.62 -77.06
C ALA A 222 -19.53 13.79 -76.00
N LEU A 223 -20.26 13.13 -75.09
CA LEU A 223 -19.71 12.31 -74.01
C LEU A 223 -18.65 13.04 -73.17
N MET A 224 -18.75 14.37 -73.06
CA MET A 224 -17.87 15.19 -72.24
C MET A 224 -18.20 15.01 -70.76
N ASP A 225 -17.17 15.01 -69.92
CA ASP A 225 -17.31 14.93 -68.47
C ASP A 225 -17.62 16.31 -67.85
N THR A 226 -18.67 16.95 -68.36
CA THR A 226 -19.18 18.23 -67.83
C THR A 226 -20.22 17.94 -66.74
N PRO A 227 -19.94 18.11 -65.44
CA PRO A 227 -20.93 17.87 -64.39
C PRO A 227 -22.04 18.93 -64.39
N TRP A 228 -23.19 18.60 -63.81
CA TRP A 228 -24.23 19.59 -63.58
C TRP A 228 -23.77 20.67 -62.58
N PRO A 229 -24.12 21.96 -62.78
CA PRO A 229 -23.70 23.03 -61.89
C PRO A 229 -24.41 22.89 -60.54
N ARG A 230 -23.60 22.61 -59.50
CA ARG A 230 -24.04 22.47 -58.11
C ARG A 230 -24.27 23.85 -57.47
N ARG A 231 -25.03 23.89 -56.37
CA ARG A 231 -25.41 25.09 -55.59
C ARG A 231 -24.39 25.44 -54.51
N ALA A 232 -23.64 24.45 -54.02
CA ALA A 232 -22.56 24.64 -53.07
C ALA A 232 -21.23 24.11 -53.62
N LEU A 233 -20.12 24.64 -53.12
CA LEU A 233 -18.78 24.08 -53.30
C LEU A 233 -18.11 24.04 -51.93
N ILE A 234 -17.78 22.83 -51.47
CA ILE A 234 -17.12 22.62 -50.18
C ILE A 234 -15.83 21.82 -50.34
N GLU A 235 -14.84 22.15 -49.50
CA GLU A 235 -13.53 21.49 -49.49
C GLU A 235 -13.18 21.03 -48.07
N LEU A 236 -12.74 19.77 -47.95
CA LEU A 236 -12.29 19.19 -46.68
C LEU A 236 -10.96 19.81 -46.26
N ARG A 237 -10.89 20.26 -45.01
CA ARG A 237 -9.68 20.85 -44.40
C ARG A 237 -9.03 19.89 -43.41
N SER A 238 -7.70 19.84 -43.44
CA SER A 238 -6.89 19.12 -42.46
C SER A 238 -6.98 19.82 -41.10
N ALA A 239 -7.26 19.07 -40.04
CA ALA A 239 -7.33 19.62 -38.68
C ALA A 239 -5.96 20.09 -38.14
N LYS A 240 -4.84 19.57 -38.67
CA LYS A 240 -3.47 19.92 -38.20
C LYS A 240 -2.97 21.24 -38.80
N ASP A 241 -3.13 21.40 -40.11
CA ASP A 241 -2.49 22.50 -40.87
C ASP A 241 -3.49 23.48 -41.50
N ASN A 242 -4.80 23.28 -41.30
CA ASN A 242 -5.91 23.99 -41.98
C ASN A 242 -5.78 24.01 -43.53
N GLY A 243 -4.89 23.22 -44.11
CA GLY A 243 -4.73 23.02 -45.56
C GLY A 243 -5.76 22.05 -46.13
N PRO A 244 -5.76 21.82 -47.46
CA PRO A 244 -6.61 20.81 -48.07
C PRO A 244 -6.30 19.41 -47.50
N MET A 245 -7.34 18.62 -47.26
CA MET A 245 -7.19 17.27 -46.72
C MET A 245 -6.66 16.30 -47.80
N GLY A 246 -5.51 15.70 -47.53
CA GLY A 246 -4.85 14.74 -48.43
C GLY A 246 -5.63 13.44 -48.62
N ASP A 247 -5.23 12.66 -49.62
CA ASP A 247 -5.93 11.43 -50.02
C ASP A 247 -5.89 10.31 -48.98
N ALA A 248 -4.89 10.33 -48.09
CA ALA A 248 -4.68 9.33 -47.04
C ALA A 248 -5.70 9.38 -45.89
N GLY A 249 -6.61 10.36 -45.86
CA GLY A 249 -7.62 10.44 -44.82
C GLY A 249 -7.11 10.99 -43.49
N ILE A 250 -7.85 10.72 -42.41
CA ILE A 250 -7.48 11.08 -41.03
C ILE A 250 -7.03 9.81 -40.32
N ARG A 251 -5.91 9.86 -39.59
CA ARG A 251 -5.48 8.75 -38.72
C ARG A 251 -5.59 9.21 -37.27
N VAL A 252 -6.38 8.50 -36.46
CA VAL A 252 -6.69 8.86 -35.06
C VAL A 252 -6.47 7.66 -34.15
N ALA A 253 -6.19 7.92 -32.88
CA ALA A 253 -6.14 6.88 -31.86
C ALA A 253 -7.52 6.22 -31.68
N ARG A 254 -7.55 4.88 -31.61
CA ARG A 254 -8.79 4.09 -31.44
C ARG A 254 -9.64 4.50 -30.25
N ASP A 255 -9.00 4.82 -29.13
CA ASP A 255 -9.65 5.22 -27.87
C ASP A 255 -9.41 6.71 -27.53
N GLY A 256 -9.05 7.51 -28.54
CA GLY A 256 -8.73 8.93 -28.37
C GLY A 256 -9.94 9.87 -28.48
N ALA A 257 -9.66 11.17 -28.45
CA ALA A 257 -10.69 12.18 -28.74
C ALA A 257 -11.26 11.96 -30.15
N PRO A 258 -12.58 12.17 -30.34
CA PRO A 258 -13.22 11.99 -31.64
C PRO A 258 -12.56 12.90 -32.70
N PRO A 259 -12.32 12.41 -33.93
CA PRO A 259 -11.81 13.24 -35.01
C PRO A 259 -12.74 14.42 -35.28
N ARG A 260 -12.18 15.62 -35.29
CA ARG A 260 -12.90 16.82 -35.73
C ARG A 260 -12.77 16.99 -37.23
N LEU A 261 -13.88 16.93 -37.95
CA LEU A 261 -13.95 17.26 -39.36
C LEU A 261 -14.08 18.78 -39.51
N LYS A 262 -13.32 19.35 -40.44
CA LYS A 262 -13.41 20.76 -40.83
C LYS A 262 -13.63 20.87 -42.33
N VAL A 263 -14.52 21.78 -42.72
CA VAL A 263 -14.90 21.99 -44.12
C VAL A 263 -15.05 23.47 -44.37
N LYS A 264 -14.52 23.94 -45.51
CA LYS A 264 -14.68 25.33 -45.96
C LYS A 264 -15.63 25.38 -47.15
N ALA A 265 -16.63 26.27 -47.09
CA ALA A 265 -17.51 26.57 -48.20
C ALA A 265 -16.99 27.79 -48.98
N TYR A 266 -17.09 27.75 -50.31
CA TYR A 266 -16.69 28.86 -51.18
C TYR A 266 -17.91 29.48 -51.85
N GLN A 267 -17.98 30.81 -51.85
CA GLN A 267 -19.06 31.53 -52.54
C GLN A 267 -18.66 31.86 -53.97
N TRP A 268 -17.42 32.27 -54.21
CA TRP A 268 -16.97 32.69 -55.54
C TRP A 268 -16.29 31.53 -56.26
N VAL A 269 -16.88 31.10 -57.37
CA VAL A 269 -16.38 29.96 -58.14
C VAL A 269 -16.21 30.31 -59.60
N VAL A 270 -15.15 29.75 -60.19
CA VAL A 270 -14.81 29.85 -61.61
C VAL A 270 -14.87 28.48 -62.26
N ALA A 271 -15.31 28.43 -63.51
CA ALA A 271 -15.37 27.19 -64.26
C ALA A 271 -13.95 26.68 -64.55
N ASP A 272 -13.70 25.42 -64.20
CA ASP A 272 -12.44 24.74 -64.44
C ASP A 272 -12.70 23.29 -64.83
N ARG A 273 -12.41 22.97 -66.10
CA ARG A 273 -12.64 21.62 -66.66
C ARG A 273 -11.65 20.58 -66.14
N SER A 274 -10.51 21.01 -65.58
CA SER A 274 -9.54 20.10 -64.97
C SER A 274 -9.98 19.63 -63.59
N ASN A 275 -10.88 20.37 -62.94
CA ASN A 275 -11.45 19.97 -61.66
C ASN A 275 -12.55 18.91 -61.89
N PRO A 276 -12.55 17.79 -61.14
CA PRO A 276 -13.60 16.77 -61.25
C PRO A 276 -15.02 17.29 -61.04
N ASN A 277 -15.18 18.42 -60.33
CA ASN A 277 -16.46 19.08 -60.08
C ASN A 277 -16.81 20.13 -61.15
N GLY A 278 -15.95 20.37 -62.14
CA GLY A 278 -16.12 21.38 -63.18
C GLY A 278 -15.99 22.83 -62.71
N TRP A 279 -15.83 23.03 -61.39
CA TRP A 279 -15.76 24.31 -60.71
C TRP A 279 -14.66 24.27 -59.66
N ARG A 280 -13.96 25.38 -59.49
CA ARG A 280 -13.01 25.59 -58.40
C ARG A 280 -13.21 26.96 -57.76
N PRO A 281 -12.68 27.20 -56.54
CA PRO A 281 -12.70 28.52 -55.93
C PRO A 281 -12.03 29.55 -56.83
N LEU A 282 -12.61 30.75 -56.90
CA LEU A 282 -12.04 31.88 -57.62
C LEU A 282 -10.82 32.39 -56.85
N MET A 283 -9.65 32.33 -57.48
CA MET A 283 -8.41 32.85 -56.90
C MET A 283 -8.30 34.33 -57.21
N TRP A 284 -7.59 35.08 -56.35
CA TRP A 284 -7.32 36.49 -56.60
C TRP A 284 -6.54 36.69 -57.91
N ALA A 285 -5.65 35.75 -58.25
CA ALA A 285 -4.91 35.76 -59.51
C ALA A 285 -5.79 35.62 -60.77
N ASP A 286 -7.00 35.05 -60.63
CA ASP A 286 -7.95 34.95 -61.75
C ASP A 286 -8.65 36.29 -62.02
N VAL A 287 -8.64 37.20 -61.04
CA VAL A 287 -9.24 38.53 -61.13
C VAL A 287 -8.29 39.44 -61.91
N THR A 288 -8.48 39.50 -63.22
CA THR A 288 -7.68 40.33 -64.12
C THR A 288 -8.42 41.61 -64.51
N GLU A 289 -7.69 42.65 -64.90
CA GLU A 289 -8.30 43.89 -65.43
C GLU A 289 -9.18 43.61 -66.67
N SER A 290 -8.82 42.61 -67.48
CA SER A 290 -9.64 42.17 -68.62
C SER A 290 -10.98 41.56 -68.21
N LEU A 291 -11.06 40.96 -67.01
CA LEU A 291 -12.29 40.36 -66.50
C LEU A 291 -13.22 41.44 -65.93
N VAL A 292 -12.67 42.33 -65.10
CA VAL A 292 -13.46 43.26 -64.26
C VAL A 292 -13.62 44.66 -64.89
N GLY A 293 -12.72 45.02 -65.82
CA GLY A 293 -12.72 46.32 -66.51
C GLY A 293 -12.27 47.50 -65.65
N VAL A 294 -11.76 47.23 -64.45
CA VAL A 294 -11.18 48.22 -63.52
C VAL A 294 -9.79 47.73 -63.06
N PRO A 295 -8.89 48.64 -62.66
CA PRO A 295 -7.57 48.26 -62.16
C PRO A 295 -7.67 47.35 -60.93
N VAL A 296 -6.95 46.23 -60.94
CA VAL A 296 -6.95 45.26 -59.83
C VAL A 296 -5.77 45.58 -58.91
N PRO A 297 -5.99 45.92 -57.63
CA PRO A 297 -4.91 46.28 -56.73
C PRO A 297 -4.13 45.05 -56.25
N GLU A 298 -2.83 45.23 -55.96
CA GLU A 298 -2.02 44.23 -55.29
C GLU A 298 -2.43 44.09 -53.81
N LEU A 299 -2.63 42.86 -53.35
CA LEU A 299 -3.03 42.59 -51.98
C LEU A 299 -1.82 42.55 -51.03
N PRO A 300 -1.86 43.26 -49.89
CA PRO A 300 -0.79 43.21 -48.89
C PRO A 300 -0.69 41.82 -48.26
N ALA A 301 0.53 41.41 -47.89
CA ALA A 301 0.72 40.24 -47.04
C ALA A 301 0.30 40.59 -45.60
N THR A 302 -0.82 40.04 -45.15
CA THR A 302 -1.33 40.19 -43.78
C THR A 302 -1.38 38.83 -43.10
N THR A 303 -1.46 38.80 -41.77
CA THR A 303 -1.59 37.57 -40.97
C THR A 303 -2.84 36.74 -41.31
N ALA A 304 -3.82 37.33 -41.99
CA ALA A 304 -5.09 36.70 -42.36
C ALA A 304 -5.11 36.14 -43.79
N LEU A 305 -4.13 36.47 -44.64
CA LEU A 305 -4.03 35.97 -46.01
C LEU A 305 -2.82 35.05 -46.16
N PRO A 306 -2.91 33.99 -46.98
CA PRO A 306 -1.75 33.17 -47.33
C PRO A 306 -0.56 34.02 -47.80
N ALA A 307 0.64 33.68 -47.31
CA ALA A 307 1.87 34.37 -47.67
C ALA A 307 2.14 34.30 -49.18
N ASP A 308 1.81 33.16 -49.81
CA ASP A 308 1.83 32.97 -51.25
C ASP A 308 0.65 33.72 -51.92
N PRO A 309 0.91 34.73 -52.78
CA PRO A 309 -0.12 35.44 -53.54
C PRO A 309 -0.98 34.53 -54.43
N ALA A 310 -0.42 33.42 -54.93
CA ALA A 310 -1.12 32.49 -55.82
C ALA A 310 -2.16 31.62 -55.09
N ALA A 311 -2.03 31.47 -53.77
CA ALA A 311 -2.93 30.66 -52.94
C ALA A 311 -4.09 31.46 -52.33
N ARG A 312 -4.24 32.75 -52.67
CA ARG A 312 -5.28 33.64 -52.12
C ARG A 312 -6.59 33.49 -52.88
N THR A 313 -7.65 33.09 -52.18
CA THR A 313 -9.00 33.05 -52.75
C THR A 313 -9.71 34.39 -52.61
N VAL A 314 -10.64 34.69 -53.52
CA VAL A 314 -11.49 35.89 -53.45
C VAL A 314 -12.34 35.88 -52.17
N ASP A 315 -12.82 34.70 -51.74
CA ASP A 315 -13.54 34.52 -50.48
C ASP A 315 -12.69 34.91 -49.26
N ALA A 316 -11.39 34.59 -49.25
CA ALA A 316 -10.49 34.91 -48.13
C ALA A 316 -10.26 36.42 -47.95
N VAL A 317 -10.36 37.19 -49.03
CA VAL A 317 -10.29 38.66 -49.00
C VAL A 317 -11.58 39.26 -48.43
N LEU A 318 -12.70 38.54 -48.52
CA LEU A 318 -14.03 38.96 -48.07
C LEU A 318 -14.43 38.41 -46.68
N GLU A 319 -13.64 37.51 -46.11
CA GLU A 319 -14.06 36.51 -45.10
C GLU A 319 -14.49 37.09 -43.74
N ASP A 320 -13.80 38.10 -43.19
CA ASP A 320 -14.05 38.62 -41.84
C ASP A 320 -13.96 40.16 -41.77
N GLN A 321 -14.75 40.78 -40.89
CA GLN A 321 -14.67 42.22 -40.58
C GLN A 321 -13.27 42.61 -40.12
N ASN A 322 -12.57 41.71 -39.41
CA ASN A 322 -11.19 41.91 -38.99
C ASN A 322 -10.21 41.86 -40.17
N THR A 323 -10.39 40.92 -41.11
CA THR A 323 -9.58 40.84 -42.34
C THR A 323 -9.79 42.07 -43.22
N ARG A 324 -11.05 42.53 -43.36
CA ARG A 324 -11.38 43.77 -44.07
C ARG A 324 -10.78 45.00 -43.40
N ALA A 325 -10.80 45.06 -42.07
CA ALA A 325 -10.17 46.15 -41.31
C ALA A 325 -8.63 46.13 -41.43
N ALA A 326 -8.01 44.96 -41.42
CA ALA A 326 -6.57 44.80 -41.63
C ALA A 326 -6.15 45.22 -43.04
N ILE A 327 -6.91 44.80 -44.06
CA ILE A 327 -6.66 45.16 -45.47
C ILE A 327 -6.92 46.65 -45.70
N SER A 328 -7.99 47.22 -45.14
CA SER A 328 -8.28 48.65 -45.28
C SER A 328 -7.22 49.53 -44.61
N THR A 329 -6.69 49.08 -43.46
CA THR A 329 -5.58 49.76 -42.77
C THR A 329 -4.28 49.67 -43.58
N ALA A 330 -3.98 48.50 -44.16
CA ALA A 330 -2.76 48.27 -44.93
C ALA A 330 -2.75 48.97 -46.30
N MET A 331 -3.90 49.10 -46.98
CA MET A 331 -4.01 49.68 -48.33
C MET A 331 -4.40 51.17 -48.34
N GLY A 332 -4.84 51.71 -47.20
CA GLY A 332 -5.41 53.05 -47.09
C GLY A 332 -6.79 53.17 -47.77
N SER A 333 -7.46 54.31 -47.60
CA SER A 333 -8.84 54.54 -48.07
C SER A 333 -8.99 54.45 -49.59
N ALA A 334 -8.00 54.93 -50.35
CA ALA A 334 -8.02 54.91 -51.82
C ALA A 334 -7.84 53.48 -52.39
N GLY A 335 -6.89 52.71 -51.85
CA GLY A 335 -6.67 51.31 -52.27
C GLY A 335 -7.85 50.40 -51.88
N TYR A 336 -8.45 50.63 -50.71
CA TYR A 336 -9.65 49.90 -50.29
C TYR A 336 -10.89 50.25 -51.13
N ALA A 337 -11.04 51.51 -51.55
CA ALA A 337 -12.13 51.91 -52.46
C ALA A 337 -12.00 51.24 -53.84
N GLN A 338 -10.77 51.11 -54.36
CA GLN A 338 -10.50 50.36 -55.59
C GLN A 338 -10.84 48.87 -55.43
N LEU A 339 -10.45 48.27 -54.30
CA LEU A 339 -10.80 46.89 -53.97
C LEU A 339 -12.32 46.68 -53.90
N SER A 340 -13.07 47.60 -53.30
CA SER A 340 -14.54 47.58 -53.29
C SER A 340 -15.13 47.64 -54.70
N ALA A 341 -14.60 48.50 -55.57
CA ALA A 341 -15.06 48.63 -56.96
C ALA A 341 -14.83 47.34 -57.77
N VAL A 342 -13.74 46.62 -57.51
CA VAL A 342 -13.49 45.29 -58.09
C VAL A 342 -14.58 44.30 -57.68
N PHE A 343 -14.96 44.27 -56.40
CA PHE A 343 -16.02 43.39 -55.92
C PHE A 343 -17.40 43.73 -56.47
N ASP A 344 -17.75 45.02 -56.55
CA ASP A 344 -19.02 45.47 -57.14
C ASP A 344 -19.14 45.01 -58.61
N LYS A 345 -18.03 45.08 -59.35
CA LYS A 345 -17.96 44.62 -60.74
C LYS A 345 -17.99 43.10 -60.86
N LEU A 346 -17.32 42.37 -59.97
CA LEU A 346 -17.43 40.92 -59.91
C LEU A 346 -18.87 40.47 -59.62
N GLU A 347 -19.60 41.18 -58.76
CA GLU A 347 -21.01 40.91 -58.47
C GLU A 347 -21.89 41.22 -59.69
N GLU A 348 -21.65 42.33 -60.39
CA GLU A 348 -22.32 42.66 -61.65
C GLU A 348 -22.11 41.56 -62.70
N ILE A 349 -20.88 41.05 -62.85
CA ILE A 349 -20.54 39.99 -63.81
C ILE A 349 -21.20 38.67 -63.41
N ALA A 350 -21.15 38.30 -62.13
CA ALA A 350 -21.76 37.07 -61.62
C ALA A 350 -23.29 37.08 -61.79
N ALA A 351 -23.93 38.25 -61.71
CA ALA A 351 -25.37 38.41 -61.89
C ALA A 351 -25.83 38.30 -63.35
N ARG A 352 -24.93 38.39 -64.34
CA ARG A 352 -25.30 38.28 -65.76
C ARG A 352 -25.72 36.83 -66.12
N PRO A 353 -26.85 36.63 -66.81
CA PRO A 353 -27.29 35.29 -67.22
C PRO A 353 -26.27 34.52 -68.07
N SER A 354 -25.49 35.24 -68.88
CA SER A 354 -24.46 34.68 -69.76
C SER A 354 -23.24 34.15 -69.00
N SER A 355 -22.94 34.71 -67.82
CA SER A 355 -21.80 34.31 -66.99
C SER A 355 -22.00 33.00 -66.24
N GLY A 356 -23.22 32.46 -66.21
CA GLY A 356 -23.57 31.27 -65.43
C GLY A 356 -22.76 30.00 -65.76
N ARG A 357 -21.98 29.99 -66.84
CA ARG A 357 -21.06 28.90 -67.24
C ARG A 357 -19.58 29.21 -67.01
N THR A 358 -19.21 30.42 -66.60
CA THR A 358 -17.82 30.86 -66.45
C THR A 358 -17.51 31.34 -65.03
N LEU A 359 -18.38 32.17 -64.44
CA LEU A 359 -18.21 32.72 -63.08
C LEU A 359 -19.55 32.74 -62.36
N ARG A 360 -19.59 32.26 -61.11
CA ARG A 360 -20.80 32.20 -60.31
C ARG A 360 -20.52 32.63 -58.87
N LYS A 361 -21.52 33.28 -58.27
CA LYS A 361 -21.62 33.50 -56.83
C LYS A 361 -22.64 32.48 -56.27
N LEU A 362 -22.18 31.61 -55.40
CA LEU A 362 -22.97 30.57 -54.74
C LEU A 362 -23.54 31.09 -53.42
N ASP A 363 -24.69 30.55 -53.03
CA ASP A 363 -25.28 30.80 -51.73
C ASP A 363 -24.50 30.06 -50.64
N LYS A 364 -24.45 30.63 -49.43
CA LYS A 364 -23.86 29.95 -48.28
C LYS A 364 -24.72 28.75 -47.91
N PRO A 365 -24.14 27.54 -47.74
CA PRO A 365 -24.94 26.38 -47.37
C PRO A 365 -25.52 26.58 -45.97
N THR A 366 -26.84 26.37 -45.83
CA THR A 366 -27.49 26.51 -44.52
C THR A 366 -27.23 25.32 -43.61
N GLU A 367 -27.03 24.15 -44.21
CA GLU A 367 -26.81 22.88 -43.52
C GLU A 367 -25.66 22.13 -44.19
N VAL A 368 -24.72 21.65 -43.38
CA VAL A 368 -23.61 20.81 -43.83
C VAL A 368 -23.61 19.55 -42.98
N THR A 369 -23.77 18.40 -43.61
CA THR A 369 -23.85 17.10 -42.93
C THR A 369 -22.72 16.19 -43.38
N PHE A 370 -22.26 15.30 -42.50
CA PHE A 370 -21.34 14.23 -42.86
C PHE A 370 -22.03 12.89 -42.68
N LYS A 371 -21.64 11.92 -43.50
CA LYS A 371 -22.05 10.52 -43.38
C LYS A 371 -20.82 9.65 -43.46
N TYR A 372 -20.70 8.67 -42.57
CA TYR A 372 -19.65 7.67 -42.57
C TYR A 372 -20.21 6.25 -42.61
N ILE A 373 -19.46 5.35 -43.24
CA ILE A 373 -19.80 3.94 -43.44
C ILE A 373 -18.53 3.11 -43.28
N GLY A 374 -18.57 2.15 -42.37
CA GLY A 374 -17.61 1.07 -42.16
C GLY A 374 -18.24 -0.30 -42.42
N VAL A 375 -17.59 -1.37 -41.98
CA VAL A 375 -18.06 -2.75 -42.18
C VAL A 375 -19.25 -3.07 -41.27
N GLN A 376 -19.22 -2.61 -40.03
CA GLN A 376 -20.24 -2.84 -39.00
C GLN A 376 -20.91 -1.56 -38.51
N THR A 377 -20.28 -0.40 -38.72
CA THR A 377 -20.70 0.89 -38.22
C THR A 377 -21.09 1.81 -39.37
N ALA A 378 -22.18 2.55 -39.20
CA ALA A 378 -22.56 3.64 -40.09
C ALA A 378 -23.24 4.71 -39.26
N GLY A 379 -23.07 5.96 -39.65
CA GLY A 379 -23.67 7.08 -38.96
C GLY A 379 -23.59 8.36 -39.78
N ASP A 380 -24.26 9.37 -39.28
CA ASP A 380 -24.31 10.70 -39.87
C ASP A 380 -24.37 11.75 -38.76
N GLY A 381 -24.04 12.99 -39.12
CA GLY A 381 -24.04 14.12 -38.20
C GLY A 381 -23.99 15.45 -38.93
N GLU A 382 -24.16 16.52 -38.17
CA GLU A 382 -24.16 17.90 -38.69
C GLU A 382 -22.84 18.60 -38.32
N LEU A 383 -22.29 19.36 -39.26
CA LEU A 383 -21.17 20.27 -39.05
C LEU A 383 -21.72 21.67 -38.76
N LYS A 384 -21.38 22.23 -37.60
CA LYS A 384 -21.81 23.56 -37.18
C LYS A 384 -20.89 24.61 -37.77
N SER A 385 -21.45 25.76 -38.13
CA SER A 385 -20.65 26.90 -38.61
C SER A 385 -19.78 27.45 -37.48
N GLU A 386 -18.48 27.61 -37.73
CA GLU A 386 -17.50 28.20 -36.79
C GLU A 386 -17.17 29.67 -37.12
N GLY A 387 -17.87 30.25 -38.09
CA GLY A 387 -17.55 31.55 -38.67
C GLY A 387 -16.73 31.43 -39.96
N SER A 388 -16.62 32.53 -40.71
CA SER A 388 -15.78 32.62 -41.92
C SER A 388 -16.04 31.53 -42.98
N ASP A 389 -17.30 31.09 -43.12
CA ASP A 389 -17.69 30.04 -44.07
C ASP A 389 -17.03 28.68 -43.82
N GLU A 390 -16.53 28.46 -42.60
CA GLU A 390 -16.02 27.18 -42.11
C GLU A 390 -17.08 26.48 -41.24
N TYR A 391 -17.14 25.15 -41.39
CA TYR A 391 -18.03 24.26 -40.68
C TYR A 391 -17.22 23.14 -40.05
N ALA A 392 -17.47 22.84 -38.79
CA ALA A 392 -16.79 21.75 -38.11
C ALA A 392 -17.72 20.96 -37.17
N GLY A 393 -17.30 19.74 -36.88
CA GLY A 393 -18.01 18.83 -36.01
C GLY A 393 -17.18 17.59 -35.69
N ASP A 394 -17.45 16.99 -34.55
CA ASP A 394 -16.74 15.81 -34.07
C ASP A 394 -17.44 14.53 -34.51
N VAL A 395 -16.67 13.57 -35.00
CA VAL A 395 -17.18 12.24 -35.40
C VAL A 395 -17.07 11.29 -34.21
N THR A 396 -18.18 11.07 -33.53
CA THR A 396 -18.24 10.22 -32.33
C THR A 396 -18.61 8.78 -32.67
N GLY A 397 -18.20 7.82 -31.84
CA GLY A 397 -18.69 6.43 -31.93
C GLY A 397 -17.98 5.56 -32.98
N LEU A 398 -16.73 5.89 -33.34
CA LEU A 398 -15.91 5.09 -34.24
C LEU A 398 -15.27 3.90 -33.49
N THR A 399 -15.52 2.68 -33.94
CA THR A 399 -14.94 1.45 -33.37
C THR A 399 -14.05 0.67 -34.35
N GLU A 400 -14.11 1.05 -35.63
CA GLU A 400 -13.39 0.47 -36.76
C GLU A 400 -12.98 1.58 -37.75
N ASP A 401 -12.22 1.21 -38.77
CA ASP A 401 -11.90 2.09 -39.89
C ASP A 401 -13.17 2.38 -40.71
N VAL A 402 -13.41 3.65 -41.01
CA VAL A 402 -14.61 4.08 -41.73
C VAL A 402 -14.26 4.99 -42.90
N ILE A 403 -15.12 5.02 -43.91
CA ILE A 403 -15.06 5.98 -45.01
C ILE A 403 -16.16 7.01 -44.77
N PHE A 404 -15.86 8.29 -44.95
CA PHE A 404 -16.83 9.37 -44.79
C PHE A 404 -16.92 10.26 -46.03
N THR A 405 -18.07 10.91 -46.17
CA THR A 405 -18.33 11.99 -47.12
C THR A 405 -19.09 13.11 -46.46
N VAL A 406 -18.79 14.35 -46.85
CA VAL A 406 -19.53 15.53 -46.41
C VAL A 406 -20.43 15.99 -47.53
N ARG A 407 -21.66 16.39 -47.18
CA ARG A 407 -22.69 16.89 -48.05
C ARG A 407 -23.09 18.30 -47.63
N ALA A 408 -23.19 19.20 -48.60
CA ALA A 408 -23.77 20.52 -48.45
C ALA A 408 -24.69 20.77 -49.65
N GLU A 409 -25.99 21.00 -49.41
CA GLU A 409 -26.99 21.13 -50.48
C GLU A 409 -27.00 19.92 -51.46
N ASP A 410 -26.65 20.18 -52.72
CA ASP A 410 -26.49 19.21 -53.82
C ASP A 410 -25.01 18.86 -54.08
N PHE A 411 -24.08 19.30 -53.23
CA PHE A 411 -22.65 18.97 -53.30
C PHE A 411 -22.27 17.84 -52.34
N ARG A 412 -21.44 16.90 -52.80
CA ARG A 412 -20.86 15.82 -51.99
C ARG A 412 -19.35 15.76 -52.23
N THR A 413 -18.57 15.68 -51.15
CA THR A 413 -17.11 15.52 -51.24
C THR A 413 -16.74 14.09 -51.69
N PRO A 414 -15.53 13.89 -52.26
CA PRO A 414 -14.97 12.56 -52.45
C PRO A 414 -14.89 11.78 -51.12
N GLU A 415 -14.92 10.46 -51.23
CA GLU A 415 -14.78 9.53 -50.10
C GLU A 415 -13.37 9.62 -49.49
N ARG A 416 -13.31 9.78 -48.17
CA ARG A 416 -12.06 9.83 -47.39
C ARG A 416 -12.12 8.84 -46.22
N GLY A 417 -10.98 8.24 -45.86
CA GLY A 417 -10.88 7.30 -44.74
C GLY A 417 -10.63 7.98 -43.39
N ILE A 418 -11.13 7.36 -42.32
CA ILE A 418 -10.66 7.56 -40.94
C ILE A 418 -10.10 6.22 -40.48
N THR A 419 -8.79 6.15 -40.25
CA THR A 419 -8.10 4.95 -39.78
C THR A 419 -7.85 5.04 -38.27
N LEU A 420 -8.32 4.05 -37.53
CA LEU A 420 -8.11 3.93 -36.09
C LEU A 420 -6.81 3.17 -35.81
N VAL A 421 -5.81 3.88 -35.30
CA VAL A 421 -4.53 3.29 -34.91
C VAL A 421 -4.58 2.97 -33.42
N PRO A 422 -4.24 1.72 -33.00
CA PRO A 422 -4.19 1.39 -31.58
C PRO A 422 -3.05 2.14 -30.88
N PRO A 423 -3.26 2.59 -29.62
CA PRO A 423 -2.20 3.23 -28.84
C PRO A 423 -1.05 2.25 -28.56
N PRO A 424 0.18 2.74 -28.35
CA PRO A 424 1.29 1.90 -27.94
C PRO A 424 1.02 1.28 -26.56
N SER A 425 1.27 -0.03 -26.41
CA SER A 425 1.06 -0.79 -25.17
C SER A 425 2.39 -1.25 -24.57
N LEU A 426 2.49 -1.25 -23.24
CA LEU A 426 3.63 -1.79 -22.51
C LEU A 426 3.49 -3.32 -22.41
N MET A 427 4.48 -4.04 -22.91
CA MET A 427 4.48 -5.51 -22.95
C MET A 427 5.20 -6.11 -21.75
N ASN A 428 6.35 -5.54 -21.39
CA ASN A 428 7.17 -6.04 -20.28
C ASN A 428 7.91 -4.87 -19.62
N LEU A 429 8.10 -4.99 -18.31
CA LEU A 429 8.86 -4.05 -17.50
C LEU A 429 9.80 -4.86 -16.60
N ILE A 430 11.10 -4.65 -16.73
CA ILE A 430 12.13 -5.37 -15.99
C ILE A 430 12.85 -4.37 -15.09
N LYS A 431 13.06 -4.76 -13.83
CA LYS A 431 13.86 -4.03 -12.86
C LYS A 431 15.21 -4.73 -12.68
N GLU A 432 16.29 -4.04 -13.04
CA GLU A 432 17.64 -4.39 -12.62
C GLU A 432 17.98 -3.61 -11.36
N GLU A 433 18.24 -4.31 -10.25
CA GLU A 433 18.43 -3.69 -8.93
C GLU A 433 19.81 -3.99 -8.35
N TYR A 434 20.42 -2.97 -7.75
CA TYR A 434 21.69 -3.06 -7.04
C TYR A 434 21.51 -2.56 -5.61
N GLN A 435 21.51 -3.48 -4.65
CA GLN A 435 21.27 -3.20 -3.23
C GLN A 435 22.58 -2.92 -2.48
N PRO A 436 22.56 -2.19 -1.35
CA PRO A 436 23.72 -2.04 -0.47
C PRO A 436 24.37 -3.38 -0.09
N ALA A 437 25.70 -3.48 -0.21
CA ALA A 437 26.42 -4.74 -0.01
C ALA A 437 26.35 -5.27 1.43
N TYR A 438 26.17 -4.40 2.44
CA TYR A 438 26.05 -4.80 3.85
C TYR A 438 24.82 -5.70 4.12
N LEU A 439 23.81 -5.69 3.24
CA LEU A 439 22.63 -6.56 3.33
C LEU A 439 22.92 -8.01 2.91
N HIS A 440 24.00 -8.23 2.16
CA HIS A 440 24.31 -9.51 1.52
C HIS A 440 25.56 -10.18 2.08
N TYR A 441 26.50 -9.41 2.64
CA TYR A 441 27.81 -9.89 3.07
C TYR A 441 28.07 -9.58 4.55
N ALA A 442 28.69 -10.53 5.25
CA ALA A 442 29.31 -10.25 6.55
C ALA A 442 30.53 -9.32 6.39
N SER A 443 30.99 -8.74 7.50
CA SER A 443 32.21 -7.90 7.50
C SER A 443 33.39 -8.64 6.85
N PRO A 444 34.07 -8.02 5.86
CA PRO A 444 35.08 -8.67 5.05
C PRO A 444 36.38 -8.92 5.81
N LEU A 445 37.13 -9.91 5.32
CA LEU A 445 38.54 -10.07 5.64
C LEU A 445 39.38 -9.11 4.78
N VAL A 446 40.23 -8.33 5.44
CA VAL A 446 41.20 -7.42 4.83
C VAL A 446 42.61 -7.80 5.28
N PRO A 447 43.65 -7.54 4.48
CA PRO A 447 45.03 -7.70 4.92
C PRO A 447 45.32 -6.84 6.17
N ASP A 448 46.04 -7.39 7.15
CA ASP A 448 46.45 -6.66 8.34
C ASP A 448 47.32 -5.46 7.93
N PRO A 449 47.03 -4.24 8.42
CA PRO A 449 47.85 -3.06 8.11
C PRO A 449 49.34 -3.23 8.40
N ASN A 450 49.69 -4.09 9.37
CA ASN A 450 51.08 -4.35 9.76
C ASN A 450 51.69 -5.60 9.11
N ASP A 451 50.86 -6.51 8.58
CA ASP A 451 51.29 -7.76 7.92
C ASP A 451 50.32 -8.15 6.80
N PRO A 452 50.59 -7.77 5.53
CA PRO A 452 49.71 -8.05 4.41
C PRO A 452 49.45 -9.54 4.15
N ALA A 453 50.29 -10.45 4.67
CA ALA A 453 50.10 -11.90 4.54
C ALA A 453 49.05 -12.46 5.51
N LYS A 454 48.68 -11.70 6.54
CA LYS A 454 47.69 -12.08 7.54
C LYS A 454 46.37 -11.37 7.26
N LEU A 455 45.27 -12.12 7.22
CA LEU A 455 43.93 -11.56 7.06
C LEU A 455 43.29 -11.30 8.43
N VAL A 456 42.75 -10.10 8.60
CA VAL A 456 42.02 -9.65 9.80
C VAL A 456 40.62 -9.16 9.42
N VAL A 457 39.73 -9.04 10.41
CA VAL A 457 38.38 -8.52 10.19
C VAL A 457 38.44 -7.00 9.97
N GLY A 458 38.05 -6.54 8.79
CA GLY A 458 38.14 -5.12 8.42
C GLY A 458 37.03 -4.24 8.99
N GLY A 459 35.95 -4.83 9.49
CA GLY A 459 34.75 -4.13 9.94
C GLY A 459 33.76 -3.85 8.82
N TRP A 460 32.56 -3.39 9.18
CA TRP A 460 31.46 -3.14 8.24
C TRP A 460 31.67 -1.91 7.36
N LYS A 461 32.54 -0.99 7.80
CA LYS A 461 32.91 0.23 7.07
C LYS A 461 33.50 -0.04 5.68
N GLU A 462 34.16 -1.19 5.48
CA GLU A 462 34.74 -1.59 4.19
C GLU A 462 33.70 -1.93 3.12
N LEU A 463 32.44 -2.19 3.51
CA LEU A 463 31.32 -2.44 2.60
C LEU A 463 30.57 -1.16 2.21
N ALA A 464 30.91 -0.02 2.81
CA ALA A 464 30.25 1.25 2.56
C ALA A 464 30.43 1.68 1.09
N GLY A 465 29.31 2.07 0.46
CA GLY A 465 29.24 2.48 -0.94
C GLY A 465 29.28 1.33 -1.96
N LEU A 466 29.50 0.08 -1.55
CA LEU A 466 29.45 -1.07 -2.45
C LEU A 466 28.00 -1.52 -2.67
N ARG A 467 27.69 -2.01 -3.88
CA ARG A 467 26.34 -2.44 -4.27
C ARG A 467 26.37 -3.82 -4.90
N GLN A 468 25.51 -4.71 -4.42
CA GLN A 468 25.33 -6.07 -4.91
C GLN A 468 24.17 -6.11 -5.89
N ARG A 469 24.41 -6.61 -7.10
CA ARG A 469 23.36 -6.88 -8.08
C ARG A 469 22.45 -8.01 -7.60
N VAL A 470 21.14 -7.78 -7.69
CA VAL A 470 20.07 -8.74 -7.40
C VAL A 470 19.57 -9.34 -8.72
N PRO A 471 19.04 -10.58 -8.75
CA PRO A 471 18.40 -11.12 -9.94
C PRO A 471 17.33 -10.20 -10.51
N ASP A 472 17.32 -10.04 -11.84
CA ASP A 472 16.40 -9.15 -12.53
C ASP A 472 14.94 -9.58 -12.28
N GLU A 473 14.10 -8.64 -11.86
CA GLU A 473 12.71 -8.89 -11.51
C GLU A 473 11.78 -8.38 -12.62
N LYS A 474 10.89 -9.25 -13.12
CA LYS A 474 9.81 -8.84 -14.02
C LYS A 474 8.71 -8.18 -13.21
N LEU A 475 8.51 -6.89 -13.43
CA LEU A 475 7.48 -6.11 -12.77
C LEU A 475 6.12 -6.38 -13.41
N SER A 476 5.06 -6.30 -12.61
CA SER A 476 3.71 -6.47 -13.13
C SER A 476 3.31 -5.32 -14.05
N VAL A 477 2.83 -5.68 -15.24
CA VAL A 477 2.26 -4.79 -16.25
C VAL A 477 0.74 -5.00 -16.36
N THR A 478 0.11 -5.52 -15.30
CA THR A 478 -1.35 -5.67 -15.26
C THR A 478 -2.01 -4.46 -14.58
N GLY A 479 -2.90 -3.76 -15.28
CA GLY A 479 -3.59 -2.57 -14.76
C GLY A 479 -3.08 -1.28 -15.40
N ASP A 480 -2.99 -0.21 -14.63
CA ASP A 480 -2.49 1.11 -15.02
C ASP A 480 -1.35 1.63 -14.12
N ARG A 481 -0.94 0.83 -13.13
CA ARG A 481 0.08 1.19 -12.14
C ARG A 481 0.97 0.01 -11.78
N THR A 482 2.27 0.26 -11.71
CA THR A 482 3.27 -0.67 -11.17
C THR A 482 3.81 -0.13 -9.84
N VAL A 483 3.79 -0.96 -8.80
CA VAL A 483 4.35 -0.63 -7.48
C VAL A 483 5.41 -1.66 -7.12
N PHE A 484 6.58 -1.21 -6.69
CA PHE A 484 7.62 -2.08 -6.13
C PHE A 484 8.41 -1.36 -5.04
N VAL A 485 9.05 -2.14 -4.19
CA VAL A 485 9.78 -1.66 -3.01
C VAL A 485 11.27 -1.92 -3.20
N VAL A 486 12.11 -0.95 -2.83
CA VAL A 486 13.58 -1.07 -2.83
C VAL A 486 14.16 -0.55 -1.51
N PRO A 487 15.26 -1.15 -0.99
CA PRO A 487 15.97 -0.60 0.16
C PRO A 487 16.54 0.79 -0.14
N VAL A 488 16.62 1.65 0.88
CA VAL A 488 17.20 2.99 0.75
C VAL A 488 18.64 2.95 0.23
N GLY A 489 18.96 3.82 -0.73
CA GLY A 489 20.31 3.90 -1.30
C GLY A 489 20.64 2.82 -2.33
N SER A 490 19.64 2.04 -2.76
CA SER A 490 19.76 1.13 -3.91
C SER A 490 19.85 1.90 -5.22
N GLU A 491 20.59 1.34 -6.17
CA GLU A 491 20.58 1.80 -7.56
C GLU A 491 19.66 0.89 -8.37
N LEU A 492 18.92 1.46 -9.33
CA LEU A 492 18.03 0.65 -10.15
C LEU A 492 17.99 1.14 -11.60
N VAL A 493 17.82 0.21 -12.52
CA VAL A 493 17.55 0.50 -13.94
C VAL A 493 16.24 -0.19 -14.32
N ILE A 494 15.30 0.61 -14.81
CA ILE A 494 14.01 0.13 -15.30
C ILE A 494 14.12 0.00 -16.82
N HIS A 495 13.88 -1.19 -17.34
CA HIS A 495 13.84 -1.48 -18.77
C HIS A 495 12.40 -1.80 -19.17
N GLY A 496 11.86 -1.05 -20.12
CA GLY A 496 10.55 -1.35 -20.69
C GLY A 496 10.64 -1.85 -22.13
N LEU A 497 9.71 -2.72 -22.48
CA LEU A 497 9.47 -3.20 -23.84
C LEU A 497 8.02 -2.95 -24.21
N THR A 498 7.80 -2.42 -25.40
CA THR A 498 6.48 -2.07 -25.96
C THR A 498 6.10 -3.00 -27.10
N GLU A 499 4.80 -3.19 -27.33
CA GLU A 499 4.32 -4.08 -28.40
C GLU A 499 4.68 -3.54 -29.79
N LYS A 500 4.74 -2.23 -30.00
CA LYS A 500 5.09 -1.65 -31.30
C LYS A 500 6.29 -0.73 -31.17
N PRO A 501 7.07 -0.51 -32.24
CA PRO A 501 8.14 0.47 -32.19
C PRO A 501 7.59 1.86 -31.81
N ILE A 502 8.30 2.53 -30.91
CA ILE A 502 7.99 3.87 -30.41
C ILE A 502 9.05 4.86 -30.92
N THR A 503 8.64 6.11 -31.14
CA THR A 503 9.51 7.21 -31.56
C THR A 503 9.95 8.09 -30.39
N GLY A 504 9.21 8.06 -29.29
CA GLY A 504 9.53 8.79 -28.06
C GLY A 504 8.96 8.12 -26.81
N ALA A 505 9.67 8.28 -25.70
CA ALA A 505 9.22 7.89 -24.37
C ALA A 505 9.55 9.01 -23.39
N PHE A 506 8.62 9.32 -22.49
CA PHE A 506 8.74 10.41 -21.54
C PHE A 506 8.36 9.95 -20.14
N ALA A 507 9.14 10.35 -19.14
CA ALA A 507 8.76 10.24 -17.74
C ALA A 507 8.20 11.59 -17.26
N LEU A 508 6.98 11.58 -16.73
CA LEU A 508 6.27 12.73 -16.18
C LEU A 508 6.37 12.65 -14.64
N PRO A 509 7.26 13.43 -13.99
CA PRO A 509 7.47 13.34 -12.55
C PRO A 509 6.22 13.76 -11.76
N LYS A 510 5.85 13.00 -10.72
CA LYS A 510 4.78 13.36 -9.76
C LYS A 510 5.34 13.58 -8.35
N ARG A 511 6.24 12.71 -7.90
CA ARG A 511 6.86 12.74 -6.57
C ARG A 511 8.28 12.16 -6.64
N GLY A 512 9.19 12.59 -5.77
CA GLY A 512 10.56 12.06 -5.75
C GLY A 512 11.44 12.56 -6.92
N ARG A 513 12.73 12.22 -6.89
CA ARG A 513 13.72 12.69 -7.90
C ARG A 513 13.70 11.71 -9.08
N VAL A 514 13.32 12.19 -10.26
CA VAL A 514 13.42 11.43 -11.51
C VAL A 514 14.74 11.82 -12.20
N PRO A 515 15.59 10.86 -12.62
CA PRO A 515 16.86 11.12 -13.29
C PRO A 515 16.66 11.97 -14.56
N GLY A 516 17.47 13.01 -14.76
CA GLY A 516 17.38 13.91 -15.92
C GLY A 516 16.33 15.02 -15.83
N GLY A 517 15.54 15.09 -14.74
CA GLY A 517 14.62 16.19 -14.48
C GLY A 517 15.33 17.50 -14.13
N LYS A 518 14.85 18.64 -14.65
CA LYS A 518 15.35 19.96 -14.27
C LYS A 518 14.98 20.28 -12.82
N VAL A 519 15.94 20.77 -12.04
CA VAL A 519 15.74 21.24 -10.66
C VAL A 519 15.49 22.75 -10.66
N LYS A 520 14.35 23.19 -10.14
CA LYS A 520 14.01 24.60 -9.89
C LYS A 520 14.21 24.92 -8.41
N VAL A 521 15.28 25.60 -8.05
CA VAL A 521 15.47 26.05 -6.65
C VAL A 521 14.53 27.22 -6.36
N VAL A 522 13.59 27.04 -5.42
CA VAL A 522 12.71 28.11 -4.91
C VAL A 522 12.87 28.13 -3.39
N ASP A 523 13.16 29.30 -2.81
CA ASP A 523 13.39 29.51 -1.37
C ASP A 523 14.49 28.62 -0.73
N GLY A 524 15.60 28.39 -1.46
CA GLY A 524 16.71 27.57 -0.96
C GLY A 524 16.39 26.07 -0.83
N LYS A 525 15.18 25.66 -1.24
CA LYS A 525 14.79 24.26 -1.41
C LYS A 525 14.76 23.94 -2.90
N GLU A 526 15.44 22.86 -3.28
CA GLU A 526 15.38 22.29 -4.63
C GLU A 526 13.95 21.77 -4.91
N LEU A 527 13.11 22.59 -5.54
CA LEU A 527 11.80 22.19 -6.06
C LEU A 527 11.96 21.62 -7.48
N ARG A 528 11.16 20.63 -7.83
CA ARG A 528 11.32 19.89 -9.10
C ARG A 528 10.50 20.55 -10.21
N SER A 529 10.94 20.41 -11.46
CA SER A 529 10.13 20.80 -12.62
C SER A 529 9.19 19.65 -12.99
N ASP A 530 7.91 19.95 -13.21
CA ASP A 530 6.91 19.03 -13.78
C ASP A 530 7.12 18.84 -15.30
N ASP A 531 8.30 19.20 -15.82
CA ASP A 531 8.61 19.11 -17.23
C ASP A 531 8.82 17.63 -17.62
N PRO A 532 8.29 17.18 -18.76
CA PRO A 532 8.53 15.83 -19.26
C PRO A 532 10.02 15.55 -19.44
N VAL A 533 10.48 14.42 -18.90
CA VAL A 533 11.87 13.97 -19.03
C VAL A 533 11.95 12.96 -20.19
N PRO A 534 12.68 13.26 -21.28
CA PRO A 534 12.83 12.33 -22.38
C PRO A 534 13.69 11.13 -21.97
N LEU A 535 13.23 9.93 -22.30
CA LEU A 535 13.94 8.68 -22.06
C LEU A 535 14.63 8.20 -23.35
N PRO A 536 15.80 7.54 -23.26
CA PRO A 536 16.44 6.92 -24.41
C PRO A 536 15.54 5.80 -24.96
N VAL A 537 15.30 5.83 -26.28
CA VAL A 537 14.47 4.88 -27.01
C VAL A 537 15.32 4.12 -28.02
N GLU A 538 15.18 2.80 -28.06
CA GLU A 538 15.82 1.90 -29.00
C GLU A 538 14.80 0.96 -29.63
N THR A 539 15.05 0.49 -30.86
CA THR A 539 14.28 -0.60 -31.46
C THR A 539 15.05 -1.91 -31.28
N LYS A 540 14.43 -2.90 -30.64
CA LYS A 540 15.02 -4.22 -30.40
C LYS A 540 14.26 -5.28 -31.19
N MET A 541 15.01 -6.18 -31.83
CA MET A 541 14.46 -7.41 -32.40
C MET A 541 14.29 -8.43 -31.28
N VAL A 542 13.04 -8.81 -30.99
CA VAL A 542 12.71 -9.76 -29.93
C VAL A 542 11.99 -10.96 -30.51
N THR A 543 12.48 -12.15 -30.18
CA THR A 543 11.82 -13.43 -30.47
C THR A 543 11.11 -13.91 -29.22
N GLU A 544 9.77 -13.96 -29.24
CA GLU A 544 8.96 -14.24 -28.04
C GLU A 544 8.99 -15.71 -27.61
N LYS A 545 9.03 -16.63 -28.58
CA LYS A 545 9.18 -18.06 -28.36
C LYS A 545 10.17 -18.62 -29.35
N GLU A 546 10.89 -19.65 -28.90
CA GLU A 546 11.83 -20.40 -29.72
C GLU A 546 11.08 -20.98 -30.95
N GLY A 547 11.32 -20.41 -32.13
CA GLY A 547 10.64 -20.75 -33.39
C GLY A 547 9.84 -19.62 -34.07
N ASP A 548 9.56 -18.51 -33.37
CA ASP A 548 8.86 -17.36 -33.96
C ASP A 548 9.81 -16.45 -34.76
N ALA A 549 9.27 -15.77 -35.78
CA ALA A 549 10.01 -14.74 -36.50
C ALA A 549 10.30 -13.54 -35.56
N PRO A 550 11.52 -12.98 -35.57
CA PRO A 550 11.85 -11.82 -34.75
C PRO A 550 10.96 -10.63 -35.12
N ALA A 551 10.35 -10.01 -34.10
CA ALA A 551 9.51 -8.83 -34.26
C ALA A 551 10.25 -7.58 -33.74
N GLU A 552 10.09 -6.46 -34.45
CA GLU A 552 10.60 -5.16 -34.02
C GLU A 552 9.73 -4.60 -32.89
N ARG A 553 10.35 -4.34 -31.73
CA ARG A 553 9.70 -3.81 -30.54
C ARG A 553 10.44 -2.54 -30.07
N GLY A 554 9.71 -1.59 -29.51
CA GLY A 554 10.33 -0.41 -28.89
C GLY A 554 10.79 -0.71 -27.47
N SER A 555 11.99 -0.24 -27.10
CA SER A 555 12.58 -0.39 -25.78
C SER A 555 12.99 0.97 -25.23
N PHE A 556 12.83 1.15 -23.92
CA PHE A 556 13.37 2.30 -23.19
C PHE A 556 14.07 1.85 -21.91
N SER A 557 14.97 2.69 -21.41
CA SER A 557 15.64 2.45 -20.14
C SER A 557 15.71 3.71 -19.29
N MET A 558 15.54 3.59 -17.97
CA MET A 558 15.67 4.68 -17.03
C MET A 558 16.53 4.26 -15.83
N ALA A 559 17.65 4.94 -15.60
CA ALA A 559 18.65 4.56 -14.60
C ALA A 559 18.70 5.55 -13.43
N PHE A 560 18.43 5.07 -12.22
CA PHE A 560 18.63 5.76 -10.96
C PHE A 560 19.97 5.34 -10.36
N LYS A 561 21.04 6.04 -10.71
CA LYS A 561 22.41 5.75 -10.28
C LYS A 561 23.10 6.99 -9.73
N GLY A 562 24.15 6.82 -8.93
CA GLY A 562 24.97 7.92 -8.43
C GLY A 562 24.18 8.95 -7.60
N ALA A 563 24.13 10.21 -8.04
CA ALA A 563 23.43 11.29 -7.33
C ALA A 563 21.89 11.20 -7.41
N ASP A 564 21.36 10.44 -8.37
CA ASP A 564 19.93 10.24 -8.60
C ASP A 564 19.43 8.90 -8.05
N ARG A 565 20.24 8.24 -7.21
CA ARG A 565 19.88 7.01 -6.51
C ARG A 565 18.62 7.20 -5.66
N VAL A 566 17.89 6.10 -5.47
CA VAL A 566 16.60 6.16 -4.78
C VAL A 566 16.81 6.29 -3.27
N THR A 567 16.62 7.50 -2.75
CA THR A 567 16.65 7.80 -1.31
C THR A 567 15.27 7.96 -0.71
N ASP A 568 14.32 8.47 -1.50
CA ASP A 568 12.93 8.71 -1.11
C ASP A 568 11.98 8.03 -2.10
N ALA A 569 10.71 7.86 -1.71
CA ALA A 569 9.70 7.34 -2.62
C ALA A 569 9.58 8.20 -3.88
N VAL A 570 9.62 7.55 -5.05
CA VAL A 570 9.54 8.20 -6.37
C VAL A 570 8.27 7.75 -7.08
N GLU A 571 7.55 8.71 -7.64
CA GLU A 571 6.32 8.50 -8.40
C GLU A 571 6.40 9.30 -9.69
N PHE A 572 6.14 8.65 -10.83
CA PHE A 572 6.10 9.30 -12.14
C PHE A 572 5.22 8.49 -13.08
N ASP A 573 4.69 9.14 -14.11
CA ASP A 573 3.97 8.46 -15.18
C ASP A 573 4.88 8.28 -16.40
N LEU A 574 4.72 7.17 -17.10
CA LEU A 574 5.34 6.94 -18.41
C LEU A 574 4.34 7.25 -19.52
N ASP A 575 4.79 8.04 -20.49
CA ASP A 575 4.07 8.32 -21.73
C ASP A 575 4.90 7.87 -22.94
N PHE A 576 4.25 7.25 -23.92
CA PHE A 576 4.89 6.68 -25.11
C PHE A 576 4.25 7.25 -26.35
N VAL A 577 5.09 7.55 -27.35
CA VAL A 577 4.67 8.08 -28.65
C VAL A 577 5.03 7.07 -29.73
N ASN A 578 4.04 6.66 -30.52
CA ASN A 578 4.28 5.78 -31.67
C ASN A 578 4.71 6.57 -32.92
N ALA A 579 5.02 5.86 -34.01
CA ALA A 579 5.41 6.49 -35.29
C ALA A 579 4.37 7.46 -35.87
N ASP A 580 3.09 7.30 -35.52
CA ASP A 580 1.99 8.16 -35.97
C ASP A 580 1.74 9.38 -35.06
N GLY A 581 2.56 9.57 -34.02
CA GLY A 581 2.44 10.68 -33.06
C GLY A 581 1.32 10.48 -32.04
N ILE A 582 0.84 9.25 -31.86
CA ILE A 582 -0.23 8.90 -30.92
C ILE A 582 0.40 8.51 -29.57
N HIS A 583 -0.10 9.17 -28.53
CA HIS A 583 0.27 8.95 -27.13
C HIS A 583 -0.49 7.78 -26.50
N LEU A 584 -0.07 7.36 -25.31
CA LEU A 584 -0.84 6.44 -24.48
C LEU A 584 -2.21 7.05 -24.12
N THR A 585 -3.28 6.25 -24.18
CA THR A 585 -4.62 6.69 -23.72
C THR A 585 -4.61 7.09 -22.24
N LYS A 586 -3.80 6.39 -21.44
CA LYS A 586 -3.53 6.71 -20.03
C LYS A 586 -2.04 6.53 -19.75
N PRO A 587 -1.35 7.54 -19.19
CA PRO A 587 0.03 7.40 -18.76
C PRO A 587 0.18 6.27 -17.74
N TRP A 588 1.23 5.46 -17.87
CA TRP A 588 1.47 4.31 -16.98
C TRP A 588 2.15 4.75 -15.70
N GLN A 589 1.51 4.57 -14.55
CA GLN A 589 2.04 5.08 -13.28
C GLN A 589 3.06 4.13 -12.67
N ILE A 590 4.25 4.62 -12.32
CA ILE A 590 5.27 3.88 -11.56
C ILE A 590 5.39 4.51 -10.18
N LEU A 591 5.22 3.68 -9.14
CA LEU A 591 5.55 4.03 -7.75
C LEU A 591 6.68 3.14 -7.23
N ILE A 592 7.79 3.79 -6.89
CA ILE A 592 8.94 3.19 -6.21
C ILE A 592 8.82 3.55 -4.73
N GLN A 593 8.59 2.55 -3.89
CA GLN A 593 8.59 2.71 -2.44
C GLN A 593 9.99 2.40 -1.89
N VAL A 594 10.41 3.17 -0.89
CA VAL A 594 11.70 2.97 -0.24
C VAL A 594 11.48 2.38 1.15
N THR A 595 12.23 1.32 1.46
CA THR A 595 12.34 0.80 2.83
C THR A 595 13.56 1.41 3.49
N GLU A 596 13.32 2.18 4.55
CA GLU A 596 14.39 2.66 5.42
C GLU A 596 14.83 1.58 6.39
N ASP A 597 16.13 1.50 6.60
CA ASP A 597 16.79 0.63 7.57
C ASP A 597 16.45 1.07 9.01
N GLN A 598 15.92 0.17 9.84
CA GLN A 598 15.50 0.54 11.19
C GLN A 598 16.65 0.42 12.19
N ALA A 599 16.60 1.22 13.26
CA ALA A 599 17.56 1.04 14.35
C ALA A 599 17.27 -0.30 15.07
N PRO A 600 18.31 -0.97 15.61
CA PRO A 600 18.13 -2.22 16.33
C PRO A 600 17.14 -2.09 17.49
N VAL A 601 16.26 -3.07 17.65
CA VAL A 601 15.34 -3.15 18.79
C VAL A 601 16.00 -3.96 19.90
N VAL A 602 16.14 -3.35 21.07
CA VAL A 602 16.82 -3.94 22.23
C VAL A 602 15.84 -4.04 23.39
N GLU A 603 15.34 -5.24 23.66
CA GLU A 603 14.43 -5.54 24.76
C GLU A 603 15.16 -6.40 25.79
N VAL A 604 15.46 -5.82 26.95
CA VAL A 604 16.26 -6.47 27.97
C VAL A 604 15.61 -6.27 29.33
N VAL A 605 15.28 -7.38 29.99
CA VAL A 605 14.68 -7.37 31.33
C VAL A 605 15.48 -8.30 32.25
N PRO A 606 16.03 -7.80 33.37
CA PRO A 606 16.68 -8.65 34.36
C PRO A 606 15.73 -9.68 34.95
N GLU A 607 16.21 -10.91 35.14
CA GLU A 607 15.47 -11.98 35.82
C GLU A 607 16.13 -12.32 37.17
N PHE A 608 15.39 -12.92 38.11
CA PHE A 608 15.92 -13.42 39.39
C PHE A 608 16.69 -12.41 40.27
N VAL A 609 16.53 -11.10 40.04
CA VAL A 609 17.04 -10.04 40.91
C VAL A 609 15.86 -9.29 41.54
N ARG A 610 15.86 -9.07 42.85
CA ARG A 610 14.79 -8.32 43.51
C ARG A 610 14.80 -6.85 43.13
N LYS A 611 13.61 -6.32 42.89
CA LYS A 611 13.35 -4.88 42.74
C LYS A 611 12.87 -4.32 44.07
N VAL A 612 13.58 -3.35 44.62
CA VAL A 612 13.22 -2.63 45.84
C VAL A 612 12.96 -1.17 45.47
N GLY A 613 11.68 -0.79 45.41
CA GLY A 613 11.28 0.52 44.88
C GLY A 613 11.55 0.62 43.38
N LYS A 614 12.49 1.49 42.98
CA LYS A 614 12.90 1.69 41.58
C LYS A 614 14.19 0.96 41.21
N GLU A 615 14.91 0.40 42.18
CA GLU A 615 16.26 -0.13 42.01
C GLU A 615 16.29 -1.65 42.15
N PHE A 616 17.15 -2.33 41.40
CA PHE A 616 17.43 -3.75 41.57
C PHE A 616 18.64 -3.95 42.48
N TRP A 617 18.49 -4.74 43.54
CA TRP A 617 19.59 -4.95 44.50
C TRP A 617 20.50 -6.06 44.03
N VAL A 618 21.80 -5.76 43.93
CA VAL A 618 22.82 -6.71 43.48
C VAL A 618 24.07 -6.65 44.35
N THR A 619 24.83 -7.74 44.44
CA THR A 619 26.15 -7.74 45.11
C THR A 619 27.26 -7.30 44.15
N THR A 620 28.46 -7.05 44.69
CA THR A 620 29.65 -6.69 43.90
C THR A 620 30.19 -7.80 42.99
N ARG A 621 29.69 -9.03 43.15
CA ARG A 621 30.06 -10.20 42.34
C ARG A 621 28.86 -10.78 41.59
N ALA A 622 27.74 -10.05 41.56
CA ALA A 622 26.52 -10.53 40.95
C ALA A 622 26.70 -10.73 39.44
N LYS A 623 26.12 -11.83 38.97
CA LYS A 623 25.96 -12.20 37.56
C LYS A 623 24.50 -12.05 37.21
N ILE A 624 24.14 -10.92 36.60
CA ILE A 624 22.75 -10.56 36.35
C ILE A 624 22.24 -11.30 35.13
N PRO A 625 21.28 -12.24 35.29
CA PRO A 625 20.69 -12.93 34.16
C PRO A 625 19.59 -12.06 33.52
N PHE A 626 19.29 -12.37 32.27
CA PHE A 626 18.19 -11.73 31.54
C PHE A 626 17.07 -12.74 31.31
N ASN A 627 15.83 -12.24 31.28
CA ASN A 627 14.67 -13.04 30.95
C ASN A 627 14.85 -13.69 29.57
N ALA A 628 14.41 -14.93 29.39
CA ALA A 628 14.43 -15.64 28.11
C ALA A 628 13.71 -14.91 26.96
N GLU A 629 12.76 -14.01 27.27
CA GLU A 629 12.11 -13.14 26.29
C GLU A 629 12.99 -11.95 25.85
N SER A 630 14.06 -11.66 26.58
CA SER A 630 15.00 -10.59 26.24
C SER A 630 15.71 -10.91 24.94
N SER A 631 15.57 -10.03 23.95
CA SER A 631 16.16 -10.22 22.64
C SER A 631 16.62 -8.91 22.01
N ILE A 632 17.65 -9.03 21.20
CA ILE A 632 18.13 -7.95 20.33
C ILE A 632 17.79 -8.35 18.90
N ARG A 633 17.12 -7.47 18.18
CA ARG A 633 16.61 -7.72 16.82
C ARG A 633 17.00 -6.58 15.89
N ASP A 634 17.37 -6.95 14.68
CA ASP A 634 17.73 -6.01 13.61
C ASP A 634 17.31 -6.59 12.26
N ASP A 635 16.94 -5.73 11.31
CA ASP A 635 16.50 -6.10 9.96
C ASP A 635 17.67 -6.32 9.00
N SER A 636 18.75 -5.56 9.16
CA SER A 636 19.93 -5.55 8.28
C SER A 636 21.15 -6.28 8.84
N GLY A 637 21.13 -6.67 10.12
CA GLY A 637 22.21 -7.36 10.81
C GLY A 637 22.98 -6.46 11.78
N LEU A 638 23.43 -7.04 12.89
CA LEU A 638 24.12 -6.34 13.96
C LEU A 638 25.63 -6.26 13.70
N SER A 639 26.20 -5.06 13.86
CA SER A 639 27.66 -4.84 13.78
C SER A 639 28.35 -4.90 15.14
N LYS A 640 27.69 -4.41 16.20
CA LYS A 640 28.24 -4.32 17.55
C LYS A 640 27.13 -4.47 18.59
N VAL A 641 27.40 -5.21 19.65
CA VAL A 641 26.54 -5.29 20.84
C VAL A 641 27.40 -5.18 22.09
N ALA A 642 27.05 -4.26 22.98
CA ALA A 642 27.79 -3.99 24.21
C ALA A 642 26.88 -3.65 25.39
N TYR A 643 27.33 -4.00 26.59
CA TYR A 643 26.82 -3.47 27.85
C TYR A 643 27.50 -2.13 28.10
N THR A 644 26.74 -1.05 28.16
CA THR A 644 27.22 0.29 28.51
C THR A 644 26.62 0.68 29.84
N MET A 645 27.45 1.10 30.78
CA MET A 645 27.00 1.44 32.12
C MET A 645 27.64 2.71 32.64
N THR A 646 26.91 3.38 33.52
CA THR A 646 27.45 4.46 34.33
C THR A 646 27.24 4.15 35.80
N TYR A 647 28.27 4.32 36.64
CA TYR A 647 28.18 4.04 38.07
C TYR A 647 28.73 5.19 38.91
N GLU A 648 28.08 5.43 40.05
CA GLU A 648 28.47 6.45 41.03
C GLU A 648 28.17 6.00 42.48
N PRO A 649 28.91 6.49 43.48
CA PRO A 649 28.66 6.14 44.89
C PRO A 649 27.41 6.84 45.42
N LYS A 650 26.44 6.08 45.95
CA LYS A 650 25.18 6.63 46.48
C LYS A 650 25.33 7.23 47.88
N ASP A 651 26.25 6.70 48.68
CA ASP A 651 26.49 7.12 50.07
C ASP A 651 27.67 8.11 50.20
N ALA A 652 27.91 8.96 49.18
CA ALA A 652 29.08 9.84 49.11
C ALA A 652 29.24 10.74 50.36
N THR A 653 28.14 11.21 50.97
CA THR A 653 28.17 12.10 52.15
C THR A 653 28.49 11.37 53.46
N THR A 654 27.91 10.18 53.67
CA THR A 654 28.12 9.37 54.87
C THR A 654 29.52 8.75 54.89
N VAL A 655 29.99 8.29 53.73
CA VAL A 655 31.34 7.73 53.55
C VAL A 655 32.41 8.81 53.68
N ARG A 656 32.18 10.05 53.18
CA ARG A 656 33.07 11.21 53.43
C ARG A 656 33.30 11.46 54.91
N GLY A 657 32.25 11.39 55.74
CA GLY A 657 32.36 11.59 57.20
C GLY A 657 33.18 10.50 57.91
N LEU A 658 32.99 9.24 57.53
CA LEU A 658 33.73 8.08 58.08
C LEU A 658 35.19 8.01 57.61
N GLN A 659 35.45 8.30 56.33
CA GLN A 659 36.81 8.33 55.78
C GLN A 659 37.61 9.52 56.32
N PHE A 660 36.99 10.69 56.47
CA PHE A 660 37.60 11.84 57.14
C PHE A 660 37.93 11.52 58.62
N ALA A 661 37.03 10.83 59.32
CA ALA A 661 37.28 10.38 60.69
C ALA A 661 38.44 9.38 60.80
N ASN A 662 38.64 8.51 59.79
CA ASN A 662 39.76 7.57 59.77
C ASN A 662 41.08 8.24 59.31
N PHE A 663 41.03 9.17 58.36
CA PHE A 663 42.20 9.96 57.94
C PHE A 663 42.71 10.85 59.09
N SER A 664 41.80 11.53 59.80
CA SER A 664 42.14 12.34 60.97
C SER A 664 42.69 11.51 62.15
N LYS A 665 42.28 10.24 62.30
CA LYS A 665 42.88 9.30 63.26
C LYS A 665 44.31 8.90 62.92
N GLY A 666 44.65 8.79 61.62
CA GLY A 666 46.02 8.52 61.16
C GLY A 666 46.97 9.72 61.30
N ALA A 667 46.43 10.94 61.34
CA ALA A 667 47.18 12.19 61.37
C ALA A 667 47.35 12.80 62.78
N VAL A 668 47.29 11.99 63.84
CA VAL A 668 47.64 12.45 65.20
C VAL A 668 49.16 12.56 65.32
N VAL A 669 49.73 13.66 64.84
CA VAL A 669 51.07 14.12 65.23
C VAL A 669 50.94 14.80 66.60
N PRO A 670 51.75 14.45 67.62
CA PRO A 670 51.68 15.12 68.91
C PRO A 670 52.21 16.57 68.78
N ALA A 671 51.33 17.53 69.08
CA ALA A 671 51.60 18.88 69.58
C ALA A 671 52.86 19.61 69.07
N VAL A 672 52.70 20.42 68.01
CA VAL A 672 53.44 21.68 67.87
C VAL A 672 52.45 22.76 67.45
N ALA A 673 52.18 23.71 68.34
CA ALA A 673 51.32 24.85 68.08
C ALA A 673 51.99 25.81 67.08
N GLY A 674 51.44 25.95 65.88
CA GLY A 674 51.90 26.94 64.89
C GLY A 674 51.18 26.81 63.54
N GLU A 675 51.07 27.92 62.79
CA GLU A 675 50.37 28.06 61.50
C GLU A 675 50.72 26.99 60.45
N ALA A 676 51.91 26.38 60.52
CA ALA A 676 52.31 25.28 59.65
C ALA A 676 51.47 24.00 59.82
N ALA A 677 50.96 23.71 61.03
CA ALA A 677 50.06 22.58 61.26
C ALA A 677 48.67 22.83 60.66
N ALA A 678 48.18 24.08 60.72
CA ALA A 678 46.91 24.46 60.10
C ALA A 678 46.99 24.39 58.56
N LEU A 679 48.13 24.78 57.96
CA LEU A 679 48.35 24.69 56.53
C LEU A 679 48.51 23.24 56.04
N ALA A 680 49.13 22.36 56.84
CA ALA A 680 49.22 20.93 56.55
C ALA A 680 47.86 20.22 56.67
N VAL A 681 47.03 20.61 57.65
CA VAL A 681 45.65 20.11 57.77
C VAL A 681 44.78 20.64 56.62
N ALA A 682 44.94 21.90 56.21
CA ALA A 682 44.21 22.47 55.08
C ALA A 682 44.65 21.86 53.74
N ALA A 683 45.95 21.63 53.53
CA ALA A 683 46.47 20.95 52.34
C ALA A 683 46.05 19.47 52.33
N GLY A 684 46.10 18.79 53.48
CA GLY A 684 45.59 17.43 53.63
C GLY A 684 44.08 17.34 53.40
N ALA A 685 43.31 18.32 53.88
CA ALA A 685 41.87 18.42 53.64
C ALA A 685 41.57 18.72 52.16
N TYR A 686 42.35 19.57 51.51
CA TYR A 686 42.21 19.86 50.08
C TYR A 686 42.57 18.66 49.20
N VAL A 687 43.68 17.97 49.49
CA VAL A 687 44.07 16.73 48.81
C VAL A 687 43.04 15.62 49.06
N PHE A 688 42.51 15.50 50.28
CA PHE A 688 41.41 14.59 50.60
C PHE A 688 40.13 14.97 49.86
N GLN A 689 39.82 16.27 49.74
CA GLN A 689 38.64 16.76 49.03
C GLN A 689 38.74 16.46 47.54
N VAL A 690 39.88 16.75 46.89
CA VAL A 690 40.14 16.42 45.47
C VAL A 690 40.13 14.92 45.22
N ALA A 691 40.79 14.12 46.08
CA ALA A 691 40.76 12.66 45.98
C ALA A 691 39.35 12.09 46.22
N SER A 692 38.57 12.71 47.11
CA SER A 692 37.16 12.35 47.33
C SER A 692 36.28 12.73 46.15
N ASP A 693 36.54 13.85 45.48
CA ASP A 693 35.75 14.30 44.34
C ASP A 693 36.01 13.41 43.11
N ASP A 694 37.25 12.98 42.87
CA ASP A 694 37.62 12.02 41.82
C ASP A 694 37.11 10.59 42.13
N ALA A 695 37.11 10.19 43.41
CA ALA A 695 36.50 8.93 43.85
C ALA A 695 34.96 8.92 43.71
N ASN A 696 34.32 10.08 43.83
CA ASN A 696 32.87 10.25 43.74
C ASN A 696 32.37 10.67 42.34
N ALA A 697 33.25 10.82 41.36
CA ALA A 697 32.87 11.15 39.99
C ALA A 697 32.11 9.98 39.33
N ARG A 698 31.11 10.31 38.51
CA ARG A 698 30.39 9.35 37.67
C ARG A 698 31.37 8.73 36.68
N LYS A 699 31.46 7.40 36.68
CA LYS A 699 32.36 6.64 35.81
C LYS A 699 31.55 5.88 34.78
N GLU A 700 32.09 5.80 33.56
CA GLU A 700 31.49 5.06 32.46
C GLU A 700 32.35 3.82 32.13
N ALA A 701 31.69 2.72 31.82
CA ALA A 701 32.35 1.52 31.34
C ALA A 701 31.50 0.89 30.23
N SER A 702 32.17 0.25 29.26
CA SER A 702 31.51 -0.49 28.19
C SER A 702 32.21 -1.81 27.99
N PHE A 703 31.45 -2.90 27.96
CA PHE A 703 31.96 -4.26 27.75
C PHE A 703 31.23 -4.93 26.58
N PRO A 704 31.94 -5.60 25.66
CA PRO A 704 31.30 -6.32 24.57
C PRO A 704 30.48 -7.50 25.10
N MET A 705 29.34 -7.78 24.49
CA MET A 705 28.49 -8.92 24.87
C MET A 705 29.14 -10.24 24.45
N GLY A 706 29.24 -11.19 25.38
CA GLY A 706 29.92 -12.47 25.21
C GLY A 706 29.38 -13.31 24.05
N GLN A 707 28.06 -13.50 23.93
CA GLN A 707 27.44 -14.22 22.80
C GLN A 707 27.82 -13.65 21.43
N PHE A 708 27.94 -12.32 21.34
CA PHE A 708 28.15 -11.64 20.08
C PHE A 708 29.63 -11.62 19.71
N ALA A 709 30.49 -11.13 20.60
CA ALA A 709 31.90 -10.83 20.33
C ALA A 709 32.90 -11.81 20.98
N GLY A 710 32.44 -12.76 21.79
CA GLY A 710 33.29 -13.78 22.41
C GLY A 710 33.90 -14.75 21.38
N ARG A 711 34.98 -15.44 21.77
CA ARG A 711 35.62 -16.47 20.94
C ARG A 711 34.62 -17.60 20.66
N GLY A 712 34.30 -17.84 19.38
CA GLY A 712 33.24 -18.77 18.98
C GLY A 712 31.80 -18.24 19.16
N GLY A 713 31.64 -16.93 19.38
CA GLY A 713 30.34 -16.24 19.41
C GLY A 713 29.74 -16.03 18.01
N LEU A 714 28.52 -15.51 17.96
CA LEU A 714 27.70 -15.38 16.74
C LEU A 714 28.39 -14.58 15.62
N ASN A 715 29.13 -13.52 15.97
CA ASN A 715 29.87 -12.72 14.99
C ASN A 715 31.12 -13.45 14.47
N ASP A 716 31.79 -14.22 15.33
CA ASP A 716 33.01 -14.97 14.98
C ASP A 716 32.68 -16.22 14.14
N SER A 717 31.47 -16.78 14.29
CA SER A 717 30.98 -17.90 13.49
C SER A 717 30.57 -17.56 12.06
N LEU A 718 30.51 -16.28 11.69
CA LEU A 718 30.13 -15.85 10.34
C LEU A 718 31.21 -16.25 9.33
N LYS A 719 30.82 -16.82 8.18
CA LYS A 719 31.74 -17.02 7.07
C LYS A 719 32.09 -15.67 6.44
N ARG A 720 33.35 -15.25 6.60
CA ARG A 720 33.86 -14.00 6.05
C ARG A 720 34.62 -14.25 4.75
N GLU A 721 34.27 -13.53 3.70
CA GLU A 721 35.00 -13.51 2.44
C GLU A 721 36.03 -12.38 2.42
N THR A 722 37.03 -12.46 1.54
CA THR A 722 37.96 -11.34 1.34
C THR A 722 37.29 -10.21 0.57
N LEU A 723 37.68 -8.96 0.85
CA LEU A 723 37.14 -7.79 0.14
C LEU A 723 37.31 -7.88 -1.38
N ALA A 724 38.40 -8.50 -1.86
CA ALA A 724 38.64 -8.70 -3.29
C ALA A 724 37.63 -9.68 -3.91
N THR A 725 37.31 -10.78 -3.21
CA THR A 725 36.29 -11.74 -3.65
C THR A 725 34.92 -11.08 -3.74
N ILE A 726 34.53 -10.29 -2.73
CA ILE A 726 33.26 -9.57 -2.73
C ILE A 726 33.19 -8.62 -3.92
N LYS A 727 34.22 -7.78 -4.13
CA LYS A 727 34.28 -6.83 -5.26
C LYS A 727 34.14 -7.51 -6.62
N SER A 728 34.68 -8.72 -6.79
CA SER A 728 34.57 -9.47 -8.04
C SER A 728 33.15 -9.96 -8.36
N ARG A 729 32.30 -10.13 -7.33
CA ARG A 729 30.93 -10.68 -7.44
C ARG A 729 29.82 -9.63 -7.43
N LEU A 730 30.14 -8.37 -7.15
CA LEU A 730 29.14 -7.29 -7.03
C LEU A 730 28.25 -7.15 -8.28
N ASN A 731 28.77 -7.46 -9.45
CA ASN A 731 28.05 -7.36 -10.73
C ASN A 731 27.30 -8.65 -11.12
N ASP A 732 27.59 -9.77 -10.46
CA ASP A 732 26.88 -11.03 -10.68
C ASP A 732 25.61 -11.05 -9.82
N PRO A 733 24.47 -11.55 -10.33
CA PRO A 733 23.25 -11.61 -9.54
C PRO A 733 23.44 -12.51 -8.32
N ALA A 734 23.10 -12.00 -7.14
CA ALA A 734 23.22 -12.75 -5.87
C ALA A 734 22.44 -14.07 -5.94
N ALA A 735 23.16 -15.19 -5.95
CA ALA A 735 22.65 -16.52 -6.29
C ALA A 735 21.82 -17.20 -5.18
N GLY A 736 20.81 -16.51 -4.63
CA GLY A 736 19.92 -17.06 -3.59
C GLY A 736 20.61 -17.51 -2.31
N VAL A 737 21.88 -17.14 -2.12
CA VAL A 737 22.66 -17.43 -0.91
C VAL A 737 22.08 -16.58 0.21
N LYS A 738 21.47 -17.21 1.21
CA LYS A 738 20.97 -16.49 2.38
C LYS A 738 22.16 -15.81 3.07
N PRO A 739 22.08 -14.49 3.32
CA PRO A 739 23.19 -13.79 3.95
C PRO A 739 23.36 -14.32 5.38
N GLU A 740 24.55 -14.84 5.70
CA GLU A 740 24.93 -15.25 7.05
C GLU A 740 25.17 -13.98 7.88
N LEU A 741 24.09 -13.36 8.36
CA LEU A 741 24.08 -12.14 9.18
C LEU A 741 23.46 -12.43 10.55
N VAL A 742 24.00 -11.81 11.60
CA VAL A 742 23.40 -11.89 12.94
C VAL A 742 22.27 -10.88 13.05
N LYS A 743 21.03 -11.33 12.80
CA LYS A 743 19.83 -10.49 12.87
C LYS A 743 19.09 -10.56 14.20
N ARG A 744 19.31 -11.63 14.97
CA ARG A 744 18.63 -11.84 16.26
C ARG A 744 19.57 -12.50 17.26
N ILE A 745 19.54 -11.99 18.49
CA ILE A 745 20.25 -12.52 19.64
C ILE A 745 19.21 -12.75 20.74
N GLU A 746 19.12 -13.99 21.23
CA GLU A 746 18.29 -14.34 22.38
C GLU A 746 19.21 -14.49 23.59
N LEU A 747 18.98 -13.67 24.62
CA LEU A 747 19.79 -13.69 25.84
C LEU A 747 19.33 -14.85 26.70
N LYS A 748 20.19 -15.86 26.87
CA LYS A 748 19.89 -17.03 27.70
C LYS A 748 20.99 -17.22 28.73
N THR A 749 20.60 -17.21 30.00
CA THR A 749 21.48 -17.51 31.12
C THR A 749 21.10 -18.86 31.71
N GLU A 750 22.09 -19.74 31.90
CA GLU A 750 21.90 -21.02 32.57
C GLU A 750 22.81 -21.13 33.78
N ALA A 751 22.22 -21.39 34.95
CA ALA A 751 22.93 -21.80 36.15
C ALA A 751 22.90 -23.33 36.25
N ARG A 752 24.08 -23.95 36.22
CA ARG A 752 24.22 -25.40 36.41
C ARG A 752 25.11 -25.68 37.60
N MET A 753 24.77 -26.73 38.34
CA MET A 753 25.66 -27.27 39.35
C MET A 753 26.76 -28.07 38.67
N GLY A 754 28.02 -27.75 38.97
CA GLY A 754 29.16 -28.42 38.36
C GLY A 754 30.34 -28.55 39.32
N PHE A 755 31.25 -29.46 38.99
CA PHE A 755 32.53 -29.57 39.68
C PHE A 755 33.47 -28.49 39.14
N THR A 756 33.85 -27.55 40.00
CA THR A 756 34.88 -26.57 39.67
C THR A 756 36.24 -27.08 40.11
N ARG A 757 37.28 -26.89 39.29
CA ARG A 757 38.70 -27.07 39.66
C ARG A 757 39.34 -25.68 39.69
N PRO A 758 39.29 -24.96 40.82
CA PRO A 758 39.86 -23.61 40.89
C PRO A 758 41.39 -23.64 40.74
N ASP A 759 42.04 -24.68 41.28
CA ASP A 759 43.51 -24.74 41.42
C ASP A 759 44.15 -26.03 40.89
N GLY A 760 43.40 -26.86 40.15
CA GLY A 760 43.90 -28.11 39.58
C GLY A 760 44.14 -29.28 40.57
N ILE A 761 43.96 -29.07 41.89
CA ILE A 761 44.31 -30.05 42.93
C ILE A 761 43.08 -30.73 43.57
N PHE A 762 41.95 -30.03 43.75
CA PHE A 762 40.71 -30.61 44.30
C PHE A 762 39.47 -30.12 43.54
N GLU A 763 38.46 -30.99 43.42
CA GLU A 763 37.14 -30.65 42.88
C GLU A 763 36.30 -30.02 43.99
N LYS A 764 35.91 -28.76 43.81
CA LYS A 764 34.98 -28.06 44.71
C LYS A 764 33.61 -28.00 44.05
N PHE A 765 32.57 -28.43 44.78
CA PHE A 765 31.17 -28.21 44.39
C PHE A 765 30.89 -26.71 44.28
N GLY A 766 30.33 -26.27 43.16
CA GLY A 766 29.99 -24.86 42.96
C GLY A 766 28.98 -24.64 41.85
N TRP A 767 28.19 -23.58 41.98
CA TRP A 767 27.28 -23.14 40.92
C TRP A 767 28.05 -22.42 39.82
N GLN A 768 27.91 -22.90 38.59
CA GLN A 768 28.47 -22.27 37.40
C GLN A 768 27.34 -21.58 36.63
N VAL A 769 27.43 -20.25 36.52
CA VAL A 769 26.56 -19.45 35.65
C VAL A 769 27.23 -19.31 34.29
N SER A 770 26.54 -19.76 33.26
CA SER A 770 26.98 -19.77 31.85
C SER A 770 25.93 -19.10 30.97
N GLY A 771 26.30 -18.75 29.74
CA GLY A 771 25.44 -17.99 28.82
C GLY A 771 25.59 -16.48 29.00
N ASP A 772 24.54 -15.74 28.69
CA ASP A 772 24.57 -14.27 28.60
C ASP A 772 24.09 -13.64 29.89
N TYR A 773 25.03 -13.10 30.65
CA TYR A 773 24.78 -12.37 31.88
C TYR A 773 25.69 -11.15 31.94
N PHE A 774 25.24 -10.12 32.65
CA PHE A 774 26.10 -9.00 32.99
C PHE A 774 26.88 -9.30 34.28
N ASP A 775 28.21 -9.33 34.18
CA ASP A 775 29.11 -9.59 35.32
C ASP A 775 29.50 -8.28 36.02
N VAL A 776 28.88 -8.01 37.17
CA VAL A 776 29.22 -6.85 38.01
C VAL A 776 30.65 -6.96 38.53
N GLY A 777 31.16 -8.18 38.72
CA GLY A 777 32.51 -8.46 39.19
C GLY A 777 33.61 -8.03 38.21
N ALA A 778 33.28 -7.81 36.94
CA ALA A 778 34.20 -7.23 35.96
C ALA A 778 34.62 -5.79 36.36
N LEU A 779 33.77 -5.08 37.10
CA LEU A 779 34.06 -3.77 37.66
C LEU A 779 34.83 -3.92 38.97
N LYS A 780 36.14 -4.22 38.87
CA LYS A 780 37.04 -4.36 40.04
C LYS A 780 37.01 -3.14 40.99
N ALA A 781 36.67 -1.96 40.48
CA ALA A 781 36.54 -0.73 41.25
C ALA A 781 35.40 -0.75 42.29
N LEU A 782 34.40 -1.63 42.14
CA LEU A 782 33.28 -1.75 43.06
C LEU A 782 33.59 -2.64 44.28
N GLN A 783 34.67 -3.44 44.22
CA GLN A 783 35.04 -4.37 45.29
C GLN A 783 35.94 -3.68 46.31
N VAL A 784 35.69 -3.89 47.61
CA VAL A 784 36.53 -3.39 48.71
C VAL A 784 37.35 -4.54 49.33
N ALA A 785 38.47 -4.20 49.97
CA ALA A 785 39.34 -5.17 50.64
C ALA A 785 38.59 -5.94 51.76
N PRO A 786 39.00 -7.19 52.06
CA PRO A 786 38.37 -7.98 53.11
C PRO A 786 38.45 -7.27 54.48
N GLY A 787 37.30 -7.03 55.11
CA GLY A 787 37.18 -6.39 56.43
C GLY A 787 36.69 -4.94 56.40
N ASP A 788 36.70 -4.29 55.24
CA ASP A 788 36.15 -2.95 55.06
C ASP A 788 34.64 -2.99 54.75
N VAL A 789 33.93 -1.92 55.11
CA VAL A 789 32.48 -1.78 54.84
C VAL A 789 32.26 -1.48 53.36
N GLN A 790 31.50 -2.33 52.67
CA GLN A 790 31.13 -2.14 51.27
C GLN A 790 30.18 -0.91 51.11
N PRO A 791 30.59 0.16 50.42
CA PRO A 791 29.71 1.29 50.13
C PRO A 791 28.70 0.92 49.04
N ARG A 792 27.55 1.62 49.04
CA ARG A 792 26.51 1.42 48.03
C ARG A 792 26.82 2.21 46.77
N TYR A 793 26.68 1.56 45.62
CA TYR A 793 26.81 2.21 44.31
C TYR A 793 25.50 2.15 43.56
N GLU A 794 25.14 3.25 42.91
CA GLU A 794 24.09 3.27 41.91
C GLU A 794 24.73 3.04 40.55
N LEU A 795 24.27 2.01 39.84
CA LEU A 795 24.76 1.62 38.53
C LEU A 795 23.58 1.63 37.56
N THR A 796 23.66 2.46 36.53
CA THR A 796 22.71 2.45 35.41
C THR A 796 23.28 1.61 34.29
N LEU A 797 22.67 0.47 34.02
CA LEU A 797 23.03 -0.44 32.94
C LEU A 797 22.13 -0.22 31.73
N THR A 798 22.74 -0.10 30.55
CA THR A 798 22.05 -0.03 29.26
C THR A 798 22.70 -1.02 28.29
N VAL A 799 21.89 -1.73 27.52
CA VAL A 799 22.40 -2.57 26.42
C VAL A 799 22.31 -1.76 25.15
N GLU A 800 23.42 -1.63 24.44
CA GLU A 800 23.52 -0.92 23.17
C GLU A 800 23.80 -1.90 22.04
N ALA A 801 23.04 -1.79 20.97
CA ALA A 801 23.22 -2.55 19.74
C ALA A 801 23.37 -1.57 18.56
N THR A 802 24.31 -1.84 17.67
CA THR A 802 24.59 -1.03 16.48
C THR A 802 24.33 -1.87 15.23
N ASP A 803 23.59 -1.31 14.27
CA ASP A 803 23.30 -1.94 12.98
C ASP A 803 24.56 -2.05 12.08
N ALA A 804 24.42 -2.73 10.95
CA ALA A 804 25.45 -2.90 9.93
C ALA A 804 25.50 -1.79 8.86
N ASN A 805 24.61 -0.79 8.94
CA ASN A 805 24.47 0.22 7.89
C ASN A 805 25.48 1.36 8.02
N PHE A 806 26.59 1.21 7.32
CA PHE A 806 27.64 2.24 7.25
C PHE A 806 27.48 3.18 6.04
N ASP A 807 26.40 3.06 5.25
CA ASP A 807 26.16 3.92 4.09
C ASP A 807 25.58 5.28 4.47
N THR A 808 24.57 5.28 5.34
CA THR A 808 23.96 6.51 5.90
C THR A 808 24.50 6.87 7.28
N GLY A 809 25.33 6.01 7.85
CA GLY A 809 25.81 6.09 9.22
C GLY A 809 25.06 5.10 10.12
N PRO A 810 25.78 4.37 11.00
CA PRO A 810 25.18 3.27 11.75
C PRO A 810 24.24 3.81 12.84
N ARG A 811 23.04 3.23 12.92
CA ARG A 811 22.05 3.57 13.95
C ARG A 811 22.27 2.68 15.17
N VAL A 812 21.97 3.25 16.34
CA VAL A 812 22.17 2.58 17.63
C VAL A 812 20.83 2.41 18.34
N GLY A 813 20.48 1.16 18.63
CA GLY A 813 19.40 0.78 19.52
C GLY A 813 19.88 0.72 20.96
N ARG A 814 19.05 1.18 21.91
CA ARG A 814 19.36 1.16 23.35
C ARG A 814 18.20 0.54 24.13
N SER A 815 18.51 -0.28 25.12
CA SER A 815 17.52 -0.76 26.08
C SER A 815 17.04 0.37 26.99
N GLU A 816 15.91 0.15 27.67
CA GLU A 816 15.56 0.97 28.83
C GLU A 816 16.70 0.91 29.88
N PRO A 817 17.04 2.04 30.53
CA PRO A 817 18.05 2.05 31.57
C PRO A 817 17.64 1.22 32.78
N ILE A 818 18.44 0.23 33.13
CA ILE A 818 18.25 -0.64 34.30
C ILE A 818 19.06 -0.06 35.46
N THR A 819 18.38 0.48 36.47
CA THR A 819 19.04 0.99 37.67
C THR A 819 19.28 -0.14 38.68
N LEU A 820 20.55 -0.41 38.94
CA LEU A 820 21.06 -1.43 39.85
C LEU A 820 21.67 -0.71 41.08
N LEU A 821 21.32 -1.17 42.28
CA LEU A 821 21.95 -0.75 43.53
C LEU A 821 22.88 -1.86 44.00
N VAL A 822 24.19 -1.59 43.96
CA VAL A 822 25.21 -2.50 44.47
C VAL A 822 25.25 -2.40 45.99
N VAL A 823 24.96 -3.49 46.69
CA VAL A 823 24.87 -3.58 48.15
C VAL A 823 25.83 -4.65 48.70
N SER A 824 26.03 -4.64 50.02
CA SER A 824 26.75 -5.71 50.70
C SER A 824 25.93 -7.01 50.71
N GLU A 825 26.62 -8.16 50.80
CA GLU A 825 25.96 -9.47 50.92
C GLU A 825 25.04 -9.53 52.15
N GLY A 826 25.44 -8.93 53.27
CA GLY A 826 24.65 -8.87 54.50
C GLY A 826 23.35 -8.10 54.32
N ASP A 827 23.37 -6.96 53.63
CA ASP A 827 22.17 -6.16 53.34
C ASP A 827 21.17 -6.94 52.46
N LEU A 828 21.67 -7.68 51.47
CA LEU A 828 20.84 -8.54 50.62
C LEU A 828 20.21 -9.69 51.42
N LEU A 829 20.99 -10.36 52.28
CA LEU A 829 20.51 -11.44 53.14
C LEU A 829 19.44 -10.98 54.13
N VAL A 830 19.52 -9.76 54.66
CA VAL A 830 18.47 -9.19 55.52
C VAL A 830 17.15 -9.07 54.74
N LYS A 831 17.21 -8.62 53.49
CA LYS A 831 16.02 -8.54 52.63
C LYS A 831 15.48 -9.90 52.21
N LEU A 832 16.35 -10.88 51.96
CA LEU A 832 15.95 -12.27 51.72
C LEU A 832 15.24 -12.85 52.96
N GLY A 833 15.71 -12.51 54.17
CA GLY A 833 15.09 -12.91 55.44
C GLY A 833 13.66 -12.37 55.64
N GLU A 834 13.35 -11.15 55.15
CA GLU A 834 11.98 -10.62 55.17
C GLU A 834 11.04 -11.45 54.27
N ASP A 835 11.53 -11.93 53.12
CA ASP A 835 10.76 -12.83 52.24
C ASP A 835 10.58 -14.20 52.87
N GLU A 836 11.62 -14.74 53.50
CA GLU A 836 11.58 -15.99 54.24
C GLU A 836 10.52 -15.96 55.36
N GLU A 837 10.45 -14.87 56.13
CA GLU A 837 9.42 -14.66 57.17
C GLU A 837 8.00 -14.70 56.58
N ARG A 838 7.79 -14.00 55.46
CA ARG A 838 6.50 -13.99 54.75
C ARG A 838 6.12 -15.38 54.23
N LEU A 839 7.07 -16.16 53.72
CA LEU A 839 6.84 -17.53 53.26
C LEU A 839 6.55 -18.49 54.41
N GLY A 840 7.24 -18.32 55.55
CA GLY A 840 6.94 -19.03 56.79
C GLY A 840 5.50 -18.82 57.25
N GLY A 841 5.00 -17.58 57.21
CA GLY A 841 3.60 -17.27 57.52
C GLY A 841 2.58 -17.97 56.60
N LYS A 842 2.88 -18.08 55.29
CA LYS A 842 2.04 -18.85 54.35
C LYS A 842 1.98 -20.34 54.72
N LEU A 843 3.09 -20.92 55.16
CA LEU A 843 3.13 -22.31 55.62
C LEU A 843 2.35 -22.51 56.92
N ASP A 844 2.35 -21.52 57.82
CA ASP A 844 1.54 -21.58 59.04
C ASP A 844 0.03 -21.61 58.71
N GLU A 845 -0.42 -20.88 57.68
CA GLU A 845 -1.79 -20.98 57.16
C GLU A 845 -2.12 -22.35 56.56
N VAL A 846 -1.16 -22.95 55.84
CA VAL A 846 -1.29 -24.31 55.28
C VAL A 846 -1.44 -25.33 56.41
N ILE A 847 -0.61 -25.27 57.45
CA ILE A 847 -0.69 -26.15 58.62
C ILE A 847 -2.07 -26.04 59.27
N LYS A 848 -2.58 -24.81 59.44
CA LYS A 848 -3.92 -24.58 60.00
C LYS A 848 -5.04 -25.17 59.12
N LYS A 849 -4.92 -25.10 57.79
CA LYS A 849 -5.88 -25.71 56.85
C LYS A 849 -5.82 -27.24 56.89
N LEU A 850 -4.62 -27.83 56.95
CA LEU A 850 -4.43 -29.28 57.05
C LEU A 850 -4.95 -29.83 58.38
N ASP A 851 -4.73 -29.12 59.49
CA ASP A 851 -5.31 -29.47 60.80
C ASP A 851 -6.85 -29.40 60.77
N GLY A 852 -7.41 -28.32 60.20
CA GLY A 852 -8.84 -28.19 59.99
C GLY A 852 -9.42 -29.30 59.11
N SER A 853 -8.72 -29.69 58.04
CA SER A 853 -9.08 -30.82 57.19
C SER A 853 -9.07 -32.13 57.97
N LYS A 854 -8.05 -32.37 58.81
CA LYS A 854 -7.94 -33.56 59.65
C LYS A 854 -9.13 -33.68 60.61
N VAL A 855 -9.53 -32.60 61.28
CA VAL A 855 -10.70 -32.58 62.17
C VAL A 855 -12.00 -32.85 61.38
N LYS A 856 -12.16 -32.26 60.19
CA LYS A 856 -13.33 -32.51 59.33
C LYS A 856 -13.36 -33.96 58.85
N TYR A 857 -12.21 -34.55 58.53
CA TYR A 857 -12.12 -35.91 58.01
C TYR A 857 -12.20 -36.97 59.12
N GLU A 858 -11.87 -36.62 60.36
CA GLU A 858 -12.14 -37.45 61.54
C GLU A 858 -13.65 -37.70 61.72
N PHE A 859 -14.48 -36.68 61.47
CA PHE A 859 -15.92 -36.84 61.42
C PHE A 859 -16.33 -37.86 60.34
N VAL A 860 -15.80 -37.73 59.13
CA VAL A 860 -16.04 -38.68 58.01
C VAL A 860 -15.68 -40.11 58.40
N ARG A 861 -14.49 -40.30 59.02
CA ARG A 861 -14.05 -41.61 59.52
C ARG A 861 -15.02 -42.18 60.56
N SER A 862 -15.37 -41.41 61.59
CA SER A 862 -16.25 -41.88 62.67
C SER A 862 -17.65 -42.30 62.19
N LYS A 863 -18.13 -41.69 61.11
CA LYS A 863 -19.44 -41.96 60.51
C LYS A 863 -19.39 -43.07 59.46
N ALA A 864 -18.31 -43.15 58.68
CA ALA A 864 -18.07 -44.23 57.73
C ALA A 864 -17.96 -45.61 58.42
N GLU A 865 -17.49 -45.66 59.68
CA GLU A 865 -17.49 -46.89 60.49
C GLU A 865 -18.92 -47.38 60.86
N ARG A 866 -19.91 -46.47 60.92
CA ARG A 866 -21.30 -46.77 61.34
C ARG A 866 -22.27 -46.99 60.18
N GLN A 867 -21.97 -46.45 58.99
CA GLN A 867 -22.72 -46.62 57.72
C GLN A 867 -24.23 -46.36 57.81
N LEU A 868 -24.65 -45.32 58.54
CA LEU A 868 -26.07 -44.94 58.65
C LEU A 868 -26.54 -44.18 57.39
N PRO A 869 -27.62 -44.61 56.71
CA PRO A 869 -28.10 -43.97 55.47
C PRO A 869 -28.49 -42.50 55.64
N ASP A 870 -29.12 -42.13 56.76
CA ASP A 870 -29.63 -40.76 57.02
C ASP A 870 -28.52 -39.71 57.19
N GLU A 871 -27.28 -40.14 57.44
CA GLU A 871 -26.13 -39.27 57.71
C GLU A 871 -25.20 -39.10 56.50
N LEU A 872 -25.46 -39.79 55.39
CA LEU A 872 -24.55 -39.85 54.24
C LEU A 872 -24.32 -38.47 53.57
N GLU A 873 -25.36 -37.64 53.46
CA GLU A 873 -25.23 -36.29 52.89
C GLU A 873 -24.32 -35.39 53.76
N ALA A 874 -24.37 -35.52 55.08
CA ALA A 874 -23.48 -34.79 55.97
C ALA A 874 -22.02 -35.28 55.84
N VAL A 875 -21.80 -36.58 55.68
CA VAL A 875 -20.48 -37.18 55.43
C VAL A 875 -19.91 -36.72 54.09
N LYS A 876 -20.73 -36.71 53.04
CA LYS A 876 -20.36 -36.23 51.71
C LYS A 876 -19.91 -34.77 51.72
N VAL A 877 -20.67 -33.88 52.37
CA VAL A 877 -20.31 -32.45 52.48
C VAL A 877 -19.00 -32.28 53.26
N ARG A 878 -18.85 -32.96 54.41
CA ARG A 878 -17.64 -32.85 55.24
C ARG A 878 -16.40 -33.44 54.58
N SER A 879 -16.53 -34.55 53.85
CA SER A 879 -15.47 -35.16 53.05
C SER A 879 -15.03 -34.23 51.93
N LYS A 880 -15.99 -33.62 51.22
CA LYS A 880 -15.71 -32.65 50.16
C LYS A 880 -14.99 -31.41 50.69
N ASP A 881 -15.46 -30.85 51.80
CA ASP A 881 -14.84 -29.67 52.43
C ASP A 881 -13.40 -29.97 52.91
N ALA A 882 -13.18 -31.13 53.52
CA ALA A 882 -11.84 -31.55 53.95
C ALA A 882 -10.90 -31.72 52.75
N TRP A 883 -11.37 -32.37 51.67
CA TRP A 883 -10.58 -32.56 50.46
C TRP A 883 -10.24 -31.25 49.76
N GLN A 884 -11.20 -30.31 49.69
CA GLN A 884 -10.95 -28.97 49.15
C GLN A 884 -9.90 -28.18 49.94
N ASP A 885 -9.87 -28.32 51.28
CA ASP A 885 -8.84 -27.67 52.10
C ASP A 885 -7.44 -28.27 51.84
N VAL A 886 -7.34 -29.58 51.58
CA VAL A 886 -6.07 -30.24 51.18
C VAL A 886 -5.61 -29.76 49.81
N LEU A 887 -6.52 -29.62 48.84
CA LEU A 887 -6.19 -29.09 47.51
C LEU A 887 -5.70 -27.64 47.58
N LYS A 888 -6.36 -26.78 48.37
CA LYS A 888 -5.90 -25.40 48.60
C LYS A 888 -4.55 -25.35 49.30
N ALA A 889 -4.32 -26.25 50.27
CA ALA A 889 -3.03 -26.38 50.94
C ALA A 889 -1.92 -26.78 49.94
N ARG A 890 -2.20 -27.72 49.03
CA ARG A 890 -1.28 -28.12 47.94
C ARG A 890 -0.90 -26.93 47.07
N ASP A 891 -1.87 -26.14 46.62
CA ASP A 891 -1.63 -24.99 45.75
C ASP A 891 -0.78 -23.91 46.44
N THR A 892 -1.03 -23.64 47.73
CA THR A 892 -0.21 -22.71 48.52
C THR A 892 1.21 -23.24 48.71
N ILE A 893 1.40 -24.53 48.97
CA ILE A 893 2.74 -25.14 49.08
C ILE A 893 3.48 -25.06 47.75
N GLN A 894 2.82 -25.32 46.62
CA GLN A 894 3.42 -25.20 45.30
C GLN A 894 3.84 -23.75 45.00
N GLN A 895 3.06 -22.76 45.47
CA GLN A 895 3.48 -21.37 45.40
C GLN A 895 4.71 -21.08 46.28
N VAL A 896 4.71 -21.58 47.52
CA VAL A 896 5.84 -21.38 48.45
C VAL A 896 7.12 -22.06 47.94
N ALA A 897 7.02 -23.27 47.40
CA ALA A 897 8.16 -23.98 46.79
C ALA A 897 8.75 -23.17 45.60
N ARG A 898 7.89 -22.66 44.71
CA ARG A 898 8.32 -21.77 43.61
C ARG A 898 8.97 -20.48 44.09
N ASP A 899 8.43 -19.87 45.16
CA ASP A 899 8.99 -18.67 45.77
C ASP A 899 10.39 -18.98 46.37
N PHE A 900 10.58 -20.12 47.06
CA PHE A 900 11.90 -20.54 47.57
C PHE A 900 12.89 -20.85 46.46
N ARG A 901 12.47 -21.48 45.36
CA ARG A 901 13.31 -21.65 44.15
C ARG A 901 13.76 -20.33 43.56
N ARG A 902 12.88 -19.32 43.57
CA ARG A 902 13.24 -17.97 43.13
C ARG A 902 14.31 -17.37 44.05
N LEU A 903 14.19 -17.52 45.38
CA LEU A 903 15.20 -17.03 46.33
C LEU A 903 16.53 -17.77 46.17
N GLU A 904 16.50 -19.09 45.96
CA GLU A 904 17.70 -19.89 45.64
C GLU A 904 18.42 -19.34 44.40
N ARG A 905 17.68 -19.14 43.30
CA ARG A 905 18.25 -18.55 42.06
C ARG A 905 18.79 -17.15 42.28
N GLU A 906 18.09 -16.31 43.04
CA GLU A 906 18.57 -14.98 43.39
C GLU A 906 19.90 -15.03 44.16
N CYS A 907 20.08 -15.99 45.07
CA CYS A 907 21.33 -16.20 45.79
C CYS A 907 22.46 -16.70 44.86
N ILE A 908 22.14 -17.59 43.92
CA ILE A 908 23.10 -18.09 42.93
C ILE A 908 23.61 -16.96 42.04
N TYR A 909 22.70 -16.15 41.47
CA TYR A 909 23.06 -15.04 40.60
C TYR A 909 23.74 -13.88 41.34
N ASN A 910 23.40 -13.64 42.60
CA ASN A 910 24.14 -12.69 43.44
C ASN A 910 25.44 -13.27 44.03
N VAL A 911 25.78 -14.51 43.73
CA VAL A 911 27.01 -15.19 44.21
C VAL A 911 27.17 -15.02 45.73
N VAL A 912 26.08 -15.29 46.46
CA VAL A 912 26.01 -15.26 47.93
C VAL A 912 26.69 -16.52 48.48
N ASN A 913 27.02 -16.53 49.77
CA ASN A 913 27.59 -17.68 50.46
C ASN A 913 26.87 -19.02 50.15
N GLU A 914 27.65 -20.06 49.86
CA GLU A 914 27.19 -21.42 49.51
C GLU A 914 26.18 -21.99 50.52
N LYS A 915 26.34 -21.67 51.81
CA LYS A 915 25.42 -22.11 52.86
C LYS A 915 24.00 -21.57 52.67
N SER A 916 23.87 -20.32 52.25
CA SER A 916 22.56 -19.68 52.03
C SER A 916 21.89 -20.22 50.78
N ILE A 917 22.65 -20.48 49.72
CA ILE A 917 22.15 -21.12 48.50
C ILE A 917 21.62 -22.52 48.81
N ALA A 918 22.41 -23.33 49.51
CA ALA A 918 22.02 -24.69 49.91
C ALA A 918 20.77 -24.68 50.80
N PHE A 919 20.68 -23.75 51.75
CA PHE A 919 19.52 -23.64 52.64
C PHE A 919 18.20 -23.45 51.86
N TYR A 920 18.13 -22.47 50.96
CA TYR A 920 16.91 -22.21 50.19
C TYR A 920 16.59 -23.34 49.19
N GLY A 921 17.62 -23.92 48.55
CA GLY A 921 17.45 -25.02 47.60
C GLY A 921 16.99 -26.33 48.25
N GLU A 922 17.60 -26.73 49.37
CA GLU A 922 17.17 -27.90 50.15
C GLU A 922 15.74 -27.74 50.66
N TYR A 923 15.36 -26.52 51.05
CA TYR A 923 14.02 -26.24 51.53
C TYR A 923 12.96 -26.40 50.43
N ALA A 924 13.21 -25.81 49.25
CA ALA A 924 12.37 -25.99 48.08
C ALA A 924 12.26 -27.47 47.69
N ASN A 925 13.39 -28.18 47.66
CA ASN A 925 13.45 -29.61 47.39
C ASN A 925 12.56 -30.43 48.33
N ARG A 926 12.58 -30.16 49.64
CA ARG A 926 11.74 -30.86 50.62
C ARG A 926 10.24 -30.63 50.38
N LEU A 927 9.83 -29.40 50.04
CA LEU A 927 8.44 -29.08 49.70
C LEU A 927 8.00 -29.76 48.38
N GLU A 928 8.84 -29.70 47.34
CA GLU A 928 8.60 -30.35 46.05
C GLU A 928 8.47 -31.88 46.22
N ARG A 929 9.32 -32.50 47.04
CA ARG A 929 9.20 -33.94 47.36
C ARG A 929 7.94 -34.30 48.12
N ALA A 930 7.47 -33.46 49.04
CA ALA A 930 6.17 -33.66 49.68
C ALA A 930 5.01 -33.59 48.67
N LEU A 931 5.10 -32.70 47.68
CA LEU A 931 4.17 -32.59 46.55
C LEU A 931 4.24 -33.77 45.57
N GLY A 932 5.29 -34.60 45.65
CA GLY A 932 5.51 -35.78 44.80
C GLY A 932 6.46 -35.55 43.62
N GLU A 933 7.15 -34.41 43.57
CA GLU A 933 8.20 -34.11 42.58
C GLU A 933 9.56 -34.63 43.07
N ASN A 934 10.46 -35.00 42.15
CA ASN A 934 11.81 -35.48 42.49
C ASN A 934 12.90 -34.56 41.89
N PRO A 935 13.12 -33.38 42.49
CA PRO A 935 14.16 -32.47 42.02
C PRO A 935 15.57 -32.97 42.31
N PRO A 936 16.58 -32.52 41.53
CA PRO A 936 17.98 -32.83 41.78
C PRO A 936 18.46 -32.28 43.13
N THR A 937 19.45 -32.95 43.73
CA THR A 937 20.05 -32.53 45.00
C THR A 937 20.81 -31.21 44.85
N VAL A 938 20.74 -30.37 45.87
CA VAL A 938 21.39 -29.05 45.87
C VAL A 938 22.65 -29.01 46.75
N SER A 939 22.82 -30.00 47.64
CA SER A 939 24.00 -30.13 48.48
C SER A 939 24.44 -31.60 48.65
N GLU A 940 25.72 -31.82 48.95
CA GLU A 940 26.23 -33.14 49.32
C GLU A 940 25.55 -33.71 50.57
N ALA A 941 25.17 -32.84 51.51
CA ALA A 941 24.47 -33.25 52.73
C ALA A 941 23.09 -33.82 52.40
N GLU A 942 22.37 -33.16 51.49
CA GLU A 942 21.06 -33.60 51.01
C GLU A 942 21.15 -34.93 50.25
N GLU A 943 22.17 -35.10 49.39
CA GLU A 943 22.38 -36.35 48.67
C GLU A 943 22.63 -37.53 49.63
N ARG A 944 23.42 -37.31 50.68
CA ARG A 944 23.64 -38.31 51.74
C ARG A 944 22.36 -38.61 52.52
N ASP A 945 21.57 -37.58 52.84
CA ASP A 945 20.30 -37.74 53.57
C ASP A 945 19.27 -38.54 52.74
N LEU A 946 19.19 -38.30 51.43
CA LEU A 946 18.31 -39.06 50.53
C LEU A 946 18.74 -40.51 50.34
N ALA A 947 20.06 -40.76 50.29
CA ALA A 947 20.60 -42.11 50.24
C ALA A 947 20.26 -42.91 51.52
N ALA A 948 20.20 -42.24 52.68
CA ALA A 948 19.81 -42.85 53.95
C ALA A 948 18.29 -43.02 54.10
N ARG A 949 17.48 -42.08 53.61
CA ARG A 949 16.02 -42.11 53.76
C ARG A 949 15.32 -41.39 52.61
N GLN A 950 14.58 -42.14 51.79
CA GLN A 950 13.74 -41.54 50.75
C GLN A 950 12.47 -40.91 51.37
N PRO A 951 12.20 -39.61 51.12
CA PRO A 951 10.94 -38.98 51.49
C PRO A 951 9.80 -39.62 50.68
N LYS A 952 8.65 -39.83 51.34
CA LYS A 952 7.48 -40.46 50.69
C LYS A 952 6.60 -39.36 50.11
N SER A 953 6.16 -39.52 48.87
CA SER A 953 5.16 -38.66 48.22
C SER A 953 3.81 -38.74 48.96
N THR A 954 3.55 -37.79 49.87
CA THR A 954 2.37 -37.79 50.74
C THR A 954 1.16 -37.12 50.09
N PHE A 955 1.31 -36.00 49.37
CA PHE A 955 0.19 -35.29 48.73
C PHE A 955 -0.57 -36.13 47.68
N PRO A 956 0.07 -36.70 46.65
CA PRO A 956 -0.62 -37.53 45.65
C PRO A 956 -1.35 -38.74 46.26
N THR A 957 -0.79 -39.29 47.34
CA THR A 957 -1.39 -40.43 48.06
C THR A 957 -2.68 -40.02 48.77
N VAL A 958 -2.66 -38.90 49.50
CA VAL A 958 -3.83 -38.34 50.20
C VAL A 958 -4.91 -37.91 49.20
N ASP A 959 -4.53 -37.21 48.12
CA ASP A 959 -5.44 -36.73 47.09
C ASP A 959 -6.20 -37.90 46.43
N ARG A 960 -5.47 -38.95 46.04
CA ARG A 960 -6.06 -40.16 45.46
C ARG A 960 -7.05 -40.86 46.40
N LEU A 961 -6.68 -41.03 47.68
CA LEU A 961 -7.51 -41.75 48.65
C LEU A 961 -8.77 -40.96 49.03
N MET A 962 -8.64 -39.65 49.29
CA MET A 962 -9.77 -38.78 49.59
C MET A 962 -10.69 -38.60 48.37
N GLY A 963 -10.13 -38.48 47.17
CA GLY A 963 -10.91 -38.40 45.93
C GLY A 963 -11.69 -39.69 45.63
N THR A 964 -11.09 -40.87 45.91
CA THR A 964 -11.79 -42.16 45.78
C THR A 964 -12.95 -42.26 46.76
N ALA A 965 -12.73 -41.87 48.03
CA ALA A 965 -13.79 -41.83 49.04
C ALA A 965 -14.91 -40.86 48.64
N GLN A 966 -14.57 -39.66 48.16
CA GLN A 966 -15.54 -38.66 47.71
C GLN A 966 -16.38 -39.16 46.53
N THR A 967 -15.77 -39.87 45.58
CA THR A 967 -16.47 -40.40 44.41
C THR A 967 -17.56 -41.40 44.80
N GLU A 968 -17.30 -42.28 45.78
CA GLU A 968 -18.31 -43.22 46.28
C GLU A 968 -19.43 -42.49 47.05
N PHE A 969 -19.09 -41.48 47.86
CA PHE A 969 -20.09 -40.65 48.55
C PHE A 969 -20.97 -39.86 47.57
N ASP A 970 -20.40 -39.36 46.47
CA ASP A 970 -21.15 -38.68 45.41
C ASP A 970 -22.12 -39.63 44.68
N GLN A 971 -21.78 -40.91 44.57
CA GLN A 971 -22.66 -41.98 44.06
C GLN A 971 -23.69 -42.49 45.08
N GLY A 972 -23.75 -41.89 46.27
CA GLY A 972 -24.71 -42.25 47.32
C GLY A 972 -24.37 -43.56 48.04
N ARG A 973 -23.10 -43.99 48.03
CA ARG A 973 -22.66 -45.22 48.72
C ARG A 973 -21.58 -44.92 49.77
N TYR A 974 -21.58 -45.70 50.84
CA TYR A 974 -20.44 -45.74 51.76
C TYR A 974 -19.31 -46.58 51.16
N ILE A 975 -18.08 -46.06 51.23
CA ILE A 975 -16.86 -46.79 50.87
C ILE A 975 -16.39 -47.65 52.06
N ASP A 976 -15.54 -48.65 51.78
CA ASP A 976 -14.86 -49.44 52.81
C ASP A 976 -14.20 -48.54 53.89
N PRO A 977 -14.52 -48.73 55.19
CA PRO A 977 -13.94 -47.93 56.27
C PRO A 977 -12.41 -47.99 56.32
N GLY A 978 -11.80 -49.07 55.81
CA GLY A 978 -10.35 -49.22 55.70
C GLY A 978 -9.72 -48.14 54.80
N VAL A 979 -10.37 -47.77 53.71
CA VAL A 979 -9.90 -46.71 52.80
C VAL A 979 -9.97 -45.35 53.46
N VAL A 980 -11.06 -45.03 54.17
CA VAL A 980 -11.23 -43.77 54.90
C VAL A 980 -10.23 -43.65 56.05
N ASN A 981 -10.00 -44.73 56.79
CA ASN A 981 -8.99 -44.74 57.86
C ASN A 981 -7.57 -44.57 57.31
N THR A 982 -7.26 -45.21 56.18
CA THR A 982 -5.97 -45.04 55.50
C THR A 982 -5.79 -43.61 55.02
N ALA A 983 -6.81 -43.00 54.43
CA ALA A 983 -6.79 -41.60 54.01
C ALA A 983 -6.54 -40.64 55.21
N TYR A 984 -7.19 -40.88 56.35
CA TYR A 984 -6.96 -40.12 57.58
C TYR A 984 -5.52 -40.25 58.11
N LEU A 985 -4.96 -41.46 58.11
CA LEU A 985 -3.58 -41.70 58.55
C LEU A 985 -2.55 -41.05 57.62
N GLU A 986 -2.74 -41.12 56.31
CA GLU A 986 -1.85 -40.45 55.34
C GLU A 986 -1.99 -38.92 55.41
N LEU A 987 -3.19 -38.39 55.66
CA LEU A 987 -3.39 -36.95 55.93
C LEU A 987 -2.66 -36.51 57.21
N GLY A 988 -2.63 -37.35 58.25
CA GLY A 988 -1.85 -37.11 59.45
C GLY A 988 -0.34 -37.08 59.19
N LYS A 989 0.18 -38.02 58.38
CA LYS A 989 1.59 -38.03 57.98
C LYS A 989 1.98 -36.79 57.18
N LEU A 990 1.10 -36.37 56.26
CA LEU A 990 1.28 -35.15 55.48
C LEU A 990 1.37 -33.91 56.39
N TYR A 991 0.44 -33.79 57.35
CA TYR A 991 0.47 -32.72 58.35
C TYR A 991 1.81 -32.70 59.11
N ASP A 992 2.26 -33.84 59.62
CA ASP A 992 3.51 -33.95 60.37
C ASP A 992 4.74 -33.60 59.52
N GLU A 993 4.73 -33.95 58.22
CA GLU A 993 5.80 -33.62 57.28
C GLU A 993 5.89 -32.12 57.03
N ILE A 994 4.76 -31.44 56.78
CA ILE A 994 4.73 -29.98 56.60
C ILE A 994 5.12 -29.25 57.88
N VAL A 995 4.71 -29.73 59.06
CA VAL A 995 5.14 -29.18 60.36
C VAL A 995 6.65 -29.33 60.54
N LYS A 996 7.22 -30.48 60.20
CA LYS A 996 8.68 -30.69 60.24
C LYS A 996 9.42 -29.77 59.28
N ILE A 997 8.93 -29.62 58.05
CA ILE A 997 9.51 -28.71 57.07
C ILE A 997 9.46 -27.28 57.60
N ARG A 998 8.31 -26.83 58.12
CA ARG A 998 8.16 -25.52 58.75
C ARG A 998 9.09 -25.30 59.95
N GLY A 999 9.41 -26.35 60.72
CA GLY A 999 10.35 -26.29 61.84
C GLY A 999 11.82 -26.13 61.44
N LEU A 1000 12.17 -26.36 60.16
CA LEU A 1000 13.52 -26.12 59.62
C LEU A 1000 13.75 -24.67 59.22
N LEU A 1001 12.68 -23.95 58.85
CA LEU A 1001 12.70 -22.48 58.87
C LEU A 1001 12.88 -22.10 60.32
N GLY A 1002 14.01 -21.46 60.64
CA GLY A 1002 14.37 -21.09 62.01
C GLY A 1002 13.16 -20.53 62.75
N GLU A 1003 12.98 -20.93 64.01
CA GLU A 1003 11.91 -20.40 64.86
C GLU A 1003 11.85 -18.89 64.66
N VAL A 1004 10.67 -18.42 64.29
CA VAL A 1004 10.37 -17.00 64.12
C VAL A 1004 10.76 -16.27 65.41
N GLN A 1005 11.99 -15.76 65.47
CA GLN A 1005 12.36 -14.72 66.39
C GLN A 1005 11.99 -13.42 65.70
N SER A 1006 10.68 -13.15 65.62
CA SER A 1006 10.20 -11.89 65.10
C SER A 1006 10.91 -10.77 65.87
N LYS A 1007 11.27 -9.71 65.15
CA LYS A 1007 11.78 -8.48 65.75
C LYS A 1007 10.86 -8.01 66.88
N GLU A 1008 9.56 -8.29 66.79
CA GLU A 1008 8.56 -8.06 67.84
C GLU A 1008 8.72 -8.98 69.05
N ARG A 1009 8.93 -10.29 68.89
CA ARG A 1009 9.14 -11.20 70.03
C ARG A 1009 10.50 -10.96 70.67
N LEU A 1010 11.55 -10.67 69.90
CA LEU A 1010 12.86 -10.27 70.41
C LEU A 1010 12.77 -8.92 71.14
N ARG A 1011 12.04 -7.94 70.59
CA ARG A 1011 11.76 -6.67 71.27
C ARG A 1011 10.98 -6.89 72.56
N ASN A 1012 9.96 -7.75 72.56
CA ASN A 1012 9.19 -8.12 73.76
C ASN A 1012 10.04 -8.91 74.77
N MET A 1013 10.97 -9.75 74.31
CA MET A 1013 11.91 -10.48 75.16
C MET A 1013 12.93 -9.54 75.78
N ILE A 1014 13.56 -8.66 74.99
CA ILE A 1014 14.49 -7.62 75.44
C ILE A 1014 13.77 -6.68 76.41
N GLN A 1015 12.52 -6.32 76.14
CA GLN A 1015 11.69 -5.54 77.06
C GLN A 1015 11.48 -6.31 78.37
N SER A 1016 11.11 -7.59 78.31
CA SER A 1016 10.96 -8.43 79.51
C SER A 1016 12.26 -8.63 80.29
N ILE A 1017 13.41 -8.70 79.59
CA ILE A 1017 14.74 -8.83 80.20
C ILE A 1017 15.13 -7.51 80.86
N LYS A 1018 14.85 -6.38 80.21
CA LYS A 1018 15.08 -5.04 80.76
C LYS A 1018 14.22 -4.81 82.01
N ASP A 1019 12.96 -5.22 81.97
CA ASP A 1019 12.04 -5.13 83.11
C ASP A 1019 12.49 -6.05 84.27
N LYS A 1020 12.94 -7.28 83.97
CA LYS A 1020 13.56 -8.19 84.96
C LYS A 1020 14.86 -7.64 85.54
N GLN A 1021 15.73 -7.04 84.73
CA GLN A 1021 16.96 -6.40 85.20
C GLN A 1021 16.66 -5.19 86.10
N LEU A 1022 15.61 -4.43 85.79
CA LEU A 1022 15.14 -3.31 86.62
C LEU A 1022 14.64 -3.82 87.99
N LEU A 1023 13.88 -4.92 88.00
CA LEU A 1023 13.43 -5.57 89.24
C LEU A 1023 14.60 -6.12 90.05
N ILE A 1024 15.55 -6.81 89.41
CA ILE A 1024 16.75 -7.35 90.07
C ILE A 1024 17.63 -6.23 90.61
N SER A 1025 17.85 -5.16 89.84
CA SER A 1025 18.57 -3.95 90.29
C SER A 1025 17.92 -3.33 91.53
N LYS A 1026 16.59 -3.27 91.57
CA LYS A 1026 15.86 -2.74 92.72
C LYS A 1026 16.00 -3.65 93.94
N ALA A 1027 15.87 -4.96 93.75
CA ALA A 1027 16.07 -5.96 94.79
C ALA A 1027 17.49 -5.96 95.36
N ILE A 1028 18.52 -5.79 94.50
CA ILE A 1028 19.92 -5.69 94.94
C ILE A 1028 20.15 -4.41 95.76
N LYS A 1029 19.59 -3.26 95.35
CA LYS A 1029 19.67 -2.02 96.13
C LYS A 1029 18.98 -2.12 97.49
N ASP A 1030 17.81 -2.75 97.53
CA ASP A 1030 17.07 -2.96 98.78
C ASP A 1030 17.85 -3.92 99.71
N TRP A 1031 18.47 -4.97 99.14
CA TRP A 1031 19.34 -5.89 99.88
C TRP A 1031 20.62 -5.22 100.39
N GLU A 1032 21.28 -4.38 99.59
CA GLU A 1032 22.45 -3.59 100.03
C GLU A 1032 22.11 -2.62 101.17
N LEU A 1033 20.93 -2.00 101.15
CA LEU A 1033 20.44 -1.12 102.22
C LEU A 1033 20.18 -1.90 103.53
N GLU A 1034 19.64 -3.12 103.40
CA GLU A 1034 19.37 -4.00 104.55
C GLU A 1034 20.65 -4.59 105.15
N GLU A 1035 21.62 -4.95 104.29
CA GLU A 1035 22.93 -5.48 104.68
C GLU A 1035 23.81 -4.40 105.34
N ALA A 1036 23.77 -3.17 104.81
CA ALA A 1036 24.46 -2.01 105.40
C ALA A 1036 23.90 -1.69 106.80
N GLY A 1037 22.57 -1.71 106.96
CA GLY A 1037 21.92 -1.48 108.26
C GLY A 1037 22.24 -2.53 109.33
N LYS A 1038 22.47 -3.79 108.94
CA LYS A 1038 22.85 -4.89 109.86
C LYS A 1038 24.30 -4.81 110.33
N ARG A 1039 25.22 -4.21 109.55
CA ARG A 1039 26.64 -4.06 109.91
C ARG A 1039 26.93 -2.84 110.78
N THR A 1040 26.07 -1.81 110.74
CA THR A 1040 26.25 -0.55 111.50
C THR A 1040 25.28 -0.38 112.68
N SER A 1041 24.47 -1.40 112.98
CA SER A 1041 23.52 -1.34 114.11
C SER A 1041 24.27 -1.33 115.44
N LYS A 1042 24.04 -0.28 116.24
CA LYS A 1042 24.53 -0.14 117.61
C LYS A 1042 23.65 -0.84 118.65
N VAL A 1043 22.60 -1.55 118.23
CA VAL A 1043 21.71 -2.32 119.11
C VAL A 1043 22.04 -3.81 118.99
N PRO A 1044 22.37 -4.51 120.08
CA PRO A 1044 22.58 -5.96 120.07
C PRO A 1044 21.32 -6.71 119.64
N LEU A 1045 21.48 -7.72 118.79
CA LEU A 1045 20.38 -8.58 118.34
C LEU A 1045 20.42 -9.90 119.10
N LEU A 1046 19.32 -10.23 119.78
CA LEU A 1046 19.12 -11.53 120.40
C LEU A 1046 18.64 -12.53 119.33
N GLY A 1047 19.20 -13.73 119.33
CA GLY A 1047 18.80 -14.82 118.45
C GLY A 1047 17.56 -15.55 118.96
N THR A 1048 16.80 -16.16 118.06
CA THR A 1048 15.62 -16.96 118.42
C THR A 1048 16.05 -18.31 119.02
N ALA A 1049 15.48 -18.68 120.18
CA ALA A 1049 15.55 -20.04 120.71
C ALA A 1049 14.37 -20.88 120.20
N GLY A 1050 14.59 -22.17 119.98
CA GLY A 1050 13.54 -23.11 119.60
C GLY A 1050 12.47 -23.29 120.70
N PRO A 1051 11.31 -23.87 120.39
CA PRO A 1051 10.23 -24.08 121.36
C PRO A 1051 10.69 -24.98 122.52
N LEU A 1052 10.40 -24.56 123.77
CA LEU A 1052 10.78 -25.30 124.97
C LEU A 1052 9.61 -26.13 125.51
N PHE A 1053 9.85 -27.40 125.82
CA PHE A 1053 8.88 -28.29 126.48
C PHE A 1053 9.31 -28.63 127.91
N LEU A 1054 8.43 -28.39 128.88
CA LEU A 1054 8.65 -28.61 130.31
C LEU A 1054 7.53 -29.46 130.92
N ALA A 1055 7.87 -30.35 131.85
CA ALA A 1055 6.89 -30.99 132.73
C ALA A 1055 6.53 -30.07 133.93
N LYS A 1056 5.36 -30.28 134.56
CA LYS A 1056 4.97 -29.55 135.79
C LYS A 1056 6.07 -29.55 136.86
N GLY A 1057 6.49 -28.36 137.31
CA GLY A 1057 7.52 -28.19 138.34
C GLY A 1057 8.97 -28.31 137.85
N GLU A 1058 9.20 -28.71 136.59
CA GLU A 1058 10.54 -28.88 136.00
C GLU A 1058 11.19 -27.52 135.69
N ALA A 1059 12.51 -27.43 135.90
CA ALA A 1059 13.32 -26.30 135.50
C ALA A 1059 14.34 -26.73 134.44
N LYS A 1060 14.45 -25.96 133.34
CA LYS A 1060 15.49 -26.15 132.32
C LYS A 1060 16.22 -24.85 132.05
N LYS A 1061 17.51 -24.98 131.75
CA LYS A 1061 18.33 -23.89 131.23
C LYS A 1061 18.13 -23.77 129.72
N LEU A 1062 17.82 -22.56 129.27
CA LEU A 1062 17.70 -22.20 127.87
C LEU A 1062 18.95 -21.43 127.45
N ARG A 1063 19.53 -21.83 126.33
CA ARG A 1063 20.67 -21.15 125.70
C ARG A 1063 20.17 -20.31 124.51
N GLN A 1064 20.52 -19.04 124.49
CA GLN A 1064 20.20 -18.10 123.41
C GLN A 1064 21.46 -17.46 122.86
N THR A 1065 21.49 -17.25 121.55
CA THR A 1065 22.60 -16.55 120.90
C THR A 1065 22.41 -15.04 121.00
N ILE A 1066 23.51 -14.30 121.07
CA ILE A 1066 23.53 -12.85 121.03
C ILE A 1066 24.55 -12.38 120.00
N LYS A 1067 24.15 -11.39 119.20
CA LYS A 1067 25.07 -10.66 118.31
C LYS A 1067 25.20 -9.24 118.83
N TRP A 1068 26.35 -8.93 119.40
CA TRP A 1068 26.63 -7.65 120.04
C TRP A 1068 26.75 -6.47 119.07
N GLY A 1069 27.06 -6.71 117.79
CA GLY A 1069 27.20 -5.64 116.79
C GLY A 1069 28.30 -4.64 117.16
N GLN A 1070 28.05 -3.34 116.97
CA GLN A 1070 28.91 -2.23 117.43
C GLN A 1070 28.32 -1.56 118.69
N PHE A 1071 27.90 -2.34 119.67
CA PHE A 1071 27.35 -1.80 120.92
C PHE A 1071 28.46 -1.15 121.75
N ASP A 1072 28.22 0.10 122.19
CA ASP A 1072 29.26 0.94 122.81
C ASP A 1072 29.53 0.59 124.30
N SER A 1073 28.86 -0.42 124.88
CA SER A 1073 28.98 -0.81 126.31
C SER A 1073 29.31 -2.30 126.45
N ASP A 1074 30.22 -2.64 127.37
CA ASP A 1074 30.63 -4.03 127.65
C ASP A 1074 29.56 -4.82 128.43
N THR A 1075 28.52 -4.15 128.95
CA THR A 1075 27.41 -4.81 129.65
C THR A 1075 26.06 -4.45 129.04
N LEU A 1076 25.20 -5.45 128.87
CA LEU A 1076 23.83 -5.33 128.38
C LEU A 1076 22.85 -5.91 129.40
N LYS A 1077 21.85 -5.12 129.79
CA LYS A 1077 20.75 -5.60 130.61
C LYS A 1077 19.61 -6.09 129.72
N VAL A 1078 19.15 -7.31 129.91
CA VAL A 1078 18.03 -7.90 129.19
C VAL A 1078 16.89 -8.12 130.17
N LYS A 1079 15.75 -7.47 129.91
CA LYS A 1079 14.53 -7.66 130.68
C LYS A 1079 13.81 -8.89 130.14
N VAL A 1080 13.49 -9.83 131.03
CA VAL A 1080 12.80 -11.08 130.67
C VAL A 1080 11.44 -11.11 131.35
N VAL A 1081 10.40 -11.28 130.54
CA VAL A 1081 9.01 -11.26 131.02
C VAL A 1081 8.31 -12.52 130.53
N ALA A 1082 7.81 -13.33 131.46
CA ALA A 1082 6.92 -14.45 131.16
C ALA A 1082 5.49 -13.94 130.97
N SER A 1083 4.74 -14.58 130.07
CA SER A 1083 3.34 -14.22 129.79
C SER A 1083 2.37 -14.55 130.94
N ASP A 1084 2.71 -15.49 131.82
CA ASP A 1084 1.89 -15.91 132.97
C ASP A 1084 2.79 -16.13 134.21
N PRO A 1085 2.37 -15.70 135.42
CA PRO A 1085 3.14 -15.87 136.66
C PRO A 1085 3.36 -17.33 137.09
N SER A 1086 2.67 -18.30 136.48
CA SER A 1086 2.93 -19.73 136.68
C SER A 1086 4.23 -20.22 136.05
N VAL A 1087 4.89 -19.45 135.18
CA VAL A 1087 6.25 -19.74 134.67
C VAL A 1087 7.23 -18.76 135.31
N THR A 1088 8.15 -19.26 136.13
CA THR A 1088 9.12 -18.43 136.83
C THR A 1088 10.37 -18.25 135.96
N VAL A 1089 10.71 -16.98 135.71
CA VAL A 1089 11.91 -16.56 134.98
C VAL A 1089 12.63 -15.45 135.76
N PRO A 1090 13.96 -15.30 135.61
CA PRO A 1090 14.68 -14.16 136.19
C PRO A 1090 14.18 -12.85 135.56
N ALA A 1091 13.79 -11.86 136.37
CA ALA A 1091 13.20 -10.62 135.86
C ALA A 1091 14.16 -9.76 135.02
N GLU A 1092 15.46 -9.85 135.30
CA GLU A 1092 16.52 -9.10 134.62
C GLU A 1092 17.79 -9.95 134.55
N LEU A 1093 18.42 -9.97 133.37
CA LEU A 1093 19.70 -10.64 133.12
C LEU A 1093 20.74 -9.56 132.77
N THR A 1094 21.89 -9.58 133.44
CA THR A 1094 23.02 -8.72 133.05
C THR A 1094 24.01 -9.58 132.26
N LEU A 1095 24.15 -9.29 130.98
CA LEU A 1095 25.05 -9.95 130.06
C LEU A 1095 26.33 -9.11 129.92
N ASP A 1096 27.47 -9.77 129.87
CA ASP A 1096 28.79 -9.16 129.73
C ASP A 1096 29.40 -9.63 128.40
N PHE A 1097 29.98 -8.71 127.64
CA PHE A 1097 30.52 -8.99 126.31
C PHE A 1097 31.64 -10.04 126.34
N GLU A 1098 32.53 -10.01 127.34
CA GLU A 1098 33.67 -10.93 127.42
C GLU A 1098 33.21 -12.36 127.76
N LYS A 1099 32.20 -12.48 128.62
CA LYS A 1099 31.69 -13.79 129.08
C LYS A 1099 30.64 -14.39 128.16
N ASN A 1100 29.80 -13.54 127.55
CA ASN A 1100 28.62 -13.95 126.79
C ASN A 1100 28.73 -13.48 125.33
N SER A 1101 29.89 -13.69 124.70
CA SER A 1101 30.23 -13.15 123.38
C SER A 1101 29.40 -13.72 122.23
N ILE A 1102 28.90 -14.95 122.38
CA ILE A 1102 28.15 -15.67 121.33
C ILE A 1102 26.76 -16.09 121.83
N ASP A 1103 26.66 -16.50 123.09
CA ASP A 1103 25.41 -16.94 123.70
C ASP A 1103 25.41 -16.73 125.22
N PHE A 1104 24.22 -16.89 125.80
CA PHE A 1104 23.99 -16.82 127.23
C PHE A 1104 22.90 -17.81 127.63
N GLU A 1105 22.91 -18.21 128.90
CA GLU A 1105 21.95 -19.15 129.46
C GLU A 1105 21.13 -18.52 130.59
N TYR A 1106 19.85 -18.87 130.66
CA TYR A 1106 18.99 -18.53 131.78
C TYR A 1106 18.01 -19.67 132.06
N GLU A 1107 17.59 -19.79 133.32
CA GLU A 1107 16.73 -20.87 133.76
C GLU A 1107 15.25 -20.46 133.70
N VAL A 1108 14.42 -21.36 133.16
CA VAL A 1108 12.97 -21.22 133.15
C VAL A 1108 12.36 -22.39 133.89
N ARG A 1109 11.49 -22.09 134.85
CA ARG A 1109 10.82 -23.09 135.69
C ARG A 1109 9.31 -23.06 135.48
N ALA A 1110 8.75 -24.23 135.15
CA ALA A 1110 7.31 -24.39 134.99
C ALA A 1110 6.61 -24.60 136.35
N GLY A 1111 5.47 -23.95 136.54
CA GLY A 1111 4.58 -24.17 137.69
C GLY A 1111 3.66 -25.39 137.49
N SER A 1112 2.53 -25.41 138.19
CA SER A 1112 1.58 -26.54 138.19
C SER A 1112 0.50 -26.49 137.08
N LYS A 1113 0.50 -25.45 136.25
CA LYS A 1113 -0.51 -25.17 135.21
C LYS A 1113 -0.01 -25.62 133.83
N GLU A 1114 -0.77 -26.50 133.16
CA GLU A 1114 -0.48 -26.94 131.77
C GLU A 1114 -0.94 -25.89 130.75
N GLY A 1115 -0.21 -25.73 129.64
CA GLY A 1115 -0.55 -24.82 128.56
C GLY A 1115 0.65 -24.27 127.77
N ASP A 1116 0.35 -23.49 126.73
CA ASP A 1116 1.33 -22.76 125.93
C ASP A 1116 1.52 -21.33 126.48
N PHE A 1117 2.75 -21.00 126.83
CA PHE A 1117 3.20 -19.73 127.39
C PHE A 1117 4.30 -19.13 126.51
N THR A 1118 4.60 -17.85 126.69
CA THR A 1118 5.72 -17.19 125.98
C THR A 1118 6.60 -16.43 126.96
N VAL A 1119 7.91 -16.45 126.71
CA VAL A 1119 8.90 -15.64 127.41
C VAL A 1119 9.46 -14.63 126.44
N THR A 1120 9.30 -13.36 126.76
CA THR A 1120 9.78 -12.25 125.92
C THR A 1120 11.05 -11.68 126.53
N LEU A 1121 12.12 -11.62 125.73
CA LEU A 1121 13.39 -10.99 126.09
C LEU A 1121 13.52 -9.68 125.33
N THR A 1122 13.74 -8.60 126.08
CA THR A 1122 13.91 -7.26 125.52
C THR A 1122 15.25 -6.68 126.02
N PRO A 1123 16.20 -6.37 125.12
CA PRO A 1123 17.43 -5.69 125.52
C PRO A 1123 17.11 -4.26 125.93
N VAL A 1124 17.64 -3.85 127.07
CA VAL A 1124 17.50 -2.50 127.62
C VAL A 1124 18.69 -1.69 127.16
N VAL A 1125 18.43 -0.79 126.21
CA VAL A 1125 19.43 0.09 125.60
C VAL A 1125 19.00 1.54 125.83
N ASP A 1126 19.94 2.47 125.96
CA ASP A 1126 19.64 3.90 126.14
C ASP A 1126 18.77 4.39 124.96
N PRO A 1127 17.62 5.06 125.19
CA PRO A 1127 16.73 5.55 124.14
C PRO A 1127 17.40 6.50 123.13
N LYS A 1128 18.60 7.02 123.40
CA LYS A 1128 19.39 7.81 122.45
C LYS A 1128 20.19 6.97 121.44
N THR A 1129 20.22 5.64 121.58
CA THR A 1129 20.97 4.76 120.68
C THR A 1129 20.18 4.55 119.37
N PRO A 1130 20.75 4.86 118.20
CA PRO A 1130 20.04 4.71 116.93
C PRO A 1130 19.89 3.23 116.56
N GLY A 1131 18.64 2.76 116.49
CA GLY A 1131 18.30 1.39 116.07
C GLY A 1131 16.93 0.96 116.59
N LYS A 1132 16.31 -0.04 115.94
CA LYS A 1132 15.02 -0.60 116.36
C LYS A 1132 15.26 -1.75 117.35
N ILE A 1133 14.76 -1.62 118.58
CA ILE A 1133 14.77 -2.72 119.56
C ILE A 1133 13.76 -3.77 119.09
N VAL A 1134 14.23 -4.99 118.82
CA VAL A 1134 13.39 -6.12 118.43
C VAL A 1134 13.34 -7.10 119.62
N PRO A 1135 12.19 -7.24 120.31
CA PRO A 1135 12.05 -8.22 121.37
C PRO A 1135 12.01 -9.64 120.77
N VAL A 1136 12.65 -10.59 121.45
CA VAL A 1136 12.62 -12.01 121.07
C VAL A 1136 11.59 -12.72 121.92
N VAL A 1137 10.67 -13.41 121.26
CA VAL A 1137 9.61 -14.19 121.93
C VAL A 1137 9.96 -15.67 121.79
N VAL A 1138 10.08 -16.36 122.92
CA VAL A 1138 10.33 -17.80 122.99
C VAL A 1138 9.04 -18.50 123.42
N PRO A 1139 8.46 -19.37 122.60
CA PRO A 1139 7.31 -20.18 122.98
C PRO A 1139 7.72 -21.32 123.92
N ILE A 1140 6.92 -21.54 124.97
CA ILE A 1140 7.11 -22.56 126.00
C ILE A 1140 5.82 -23.35 126.16
N THR A 1141 5.87 -24.66 126.04
CA THR A 1141 4.72 -25.54 126.28
C THR A 1141 4.97 -26.35 127.55
N VAL A 1142 4.09 -26.19 128.54
CA VAL A 1142 4.09 -27.00 129.77
C VAL A 1142 3.08 -28.13 129.63
N LYS A 1143 3.56 -29.37 129.74
CA LYS A 1143 2.74 -30.59 129.69
C LYS A 1143 2.68 -31.30 131.04
#